data_AF-A0A2U0S5E0-F1
#
_entry.id   AF-A0A2U0S5E0-F1
#
_cell.length_a   1.000
_cell.length_b   1.000
_cell.length_c   1.000
_cell.angle_alpha   90.00
_cell.angle_beta   90.00
_cell.angle_gamma   90.00
#
_symmetry.space_group_name_H-M   'P 1'
#
loop_
_entity.id
_entity.type
_entity.pdbx_description
1 polymer ?
#
loop_
_entity_poly.entity_id
_entity_poly.type
_entity_poly.pdbx_seq_one_letter_code
_entity_poly.pdbx_strand_id
1 'polypeptide(L)'
;MNHKKLMAILTTTIISILIVTMFTTQISMAATTYTTDYTTTEGVMYDDSYVLFPFDLNNLTIGFSKYGEMIDYNTKTGLAYGGYDAFGPDAGVVEWQWVEGWILNVTYVEGGYYKNVWAMATYSDYASGGVGGDWTEDVTVGSLSLAVRGGRKTSGGAVTDPIQILYDGPREFIALLKTTVYSDSTHGTPLVSLTFTIVFNKVEKQVIIYKDVKRIDIGKNIWDMQIEFGDRGEWDLGSSVANAAPKSYAHIFENETTIYTGEYQPWYANAPTDYEGTYDVCQIISDDQDFVGWAAFWPKPIISWVGATQVSANRDFILTSTSTKTETHVLTSTTQNFTLIEEPTSYPQNSSTTHVVSWKEDPMVFVNDHVKIINGTNPAESVTYFSDTNQLMFPAGYIPTTGNTVKIVYKYVTKQLDMVSEPNSPFVIGEWAFRMTEAGQMFRGVTIYGITDLNDGMDTSPLLDSEVQYYLKETFNPYDLRDAVHKDTRRHVFIDESLSASQSIFVLANAPMSISLPDWDQYCTFAERVLVDGVLQVPTRAGGYDYTLSVSSTTGVGTITFTSPLATGTHVKILYSTQPSWYASDSITFTATELTETPIDPPPTVTADITDSAYAPVDPLGLNMSFAFDFDVQVELTGTANFTEVVTLDWEEWIEDFKVLSDPNIGDDDVDHHTLNHENITLVGTDITVTVIPTGYFGWNITANDEATVIDGLATYLDLVVDVRTYENATTEWFNVTMTPTVSYTYSAHQEGAYEWMVVGKDAKTIDSAGSAYVTQAFDSLKQIHVTLTGMDIKDALYGIYAPYVMNGTTGTKSDYRDSLGRSHLADDWCTTVPIASSNMLFTGGARANLGTEYFNDFTMAFYTMGEYVTNDTGHANKLMSLSCWDKNTYLSNSTHGYAAVSVYKDINGTIGFLIWGIDGQDTYYATKWFWGYSDGIPTEIGTTAYSGIQYLQAMNEGITDIVLRIHYDPADPIHPTVSVIEKLGTISEKPQHDCPAPDLT
;
A
#
# COMPACT_ATOMS: atom_id res chain seq x y z
N MET A 1 49.59 -39.86 16.12
CA MET A 1 48.39 -39.00 16.26
C MET A 1 47.58 -39.51 17.45
N ASN A 2 47.24 -38.65 18.43
CA ASN A 2 46.63 -39.08 19.70
C ASN A 2 45.18 -39.57 19.47
N HIS A 3 44.77 -40.70 20.04
CA HIS A 3 43.44 -41.29 19.82
C HIS A 3 42.28 -40.34 20.12
N LYS A 4 42.47 -39.37 21.03
CA LYS A 4 41.48 -38.30 21.30
C LYS A 4 41.31 -37.31 20.13
N LYS A 5 42.36 -37.05 19.34
CA LYS A 5 42.28 -36.19 18.15
C LYS A 5 41.64 -36.90 16.95
N LEU A 6 41.82 -38.21 16.82
CA LEU A 6 41.17 -39.01 15.77
C LEU A 6 39.67 -39.16 16.03
N MET A 7 39.26 -39.37 17.29
CA MET A 7 37.85 -39.40 17.69
C MET A 7 37.16 -38.04 17.51
N ALA A 8 37.82 -36.93 17.87
CA ALA A 8 37.25 -35.60 17.62
C ALA A 8 37.01 -35.35 16.13
N ILE A 9 37.97 -35.68 15.27
CA ILE A 9 37.82 -35.50 13.81
C ILE A 9 36.70 -36.39 13.25
N LEU A 10 36.61 -37.66 13.64
CA LEU A 10 35.54 -38.56 13.19
C LEU A 10 34.15 -38.12 13.68
N THR A 11 34.02 -37.62 14.91
CA THR A 11 32.75 -37.10 15.42
C THR A 11 32.35 -35.81 14.71
N THR A 12 33.30 -34.91 14.40
CA THR A 12 33.01 -33.71 13.62
C THR A 12 32.62 -34.06 12.18
N THR A 13 33.28 -35.02 11.52
CA THR A 13 32.94 -35.40 10.13
C THR A 13 31.58 -36.11 10.05
N ILE A 14 31.21 -36.93 11.04
CA ILE A 14 29.91 -37.61 11.08
C ILE A 14 28.78 -36.61 11.37
N ILE A 15 29.00 -35.61 12.25
CA ILE A 15 28.04 -34.52 12.47
C ILE A 15 27.91 -33.63 11.23
N SER A 16 29.00 -33.32 10.52
CA SER A 16 28.93 -32.57 9.26
C SER A 16 28.17 -33.30 8.15
N ILE A 17 28.30 -34.64 8.05
CA ILE A 17 27.58 -35.45 7.04
C ILE A 17 26.09 -35.63 7.42
N LEU A 18 25.77 -35.70 8.72
CA LEU A 18 24.38 -35.72 9.21
C LEU A 18 23.67 -34.38 9.05
N ILE A 19 24.39 -33.26 9.25
CA ILE A 19 23.90 -31.91 8.97
C ILE A 19 23.60 -31.79 7.47
N VAL A 20 24.54 -32.14 6.58
CA VAL A 20 24.32 -32.05 5.12
C VAL A 20 23.16 -32.94 4.63
N THR A 21 22.90 -34.09 5.26
CA THR A 21 21.78 -34.98 4.86
C THR A 21 20.43 -34.59 5.45
N MET A 22 20.39 -33.82 6.54
CA MET A 22 19.16 -33.17 7.04
C MET A 22 18.78 -31.90 6.26
N PHE A 23 19.70 -31.36 5.43
CA PHE A 23 19.46 -30.19 4.57
C PHE A 23 19.17 -30.53 3.09
N THR A 24 19.05 -31.81 2.73
CA THR A 24 18.71 -32.23 1.36
C THR A 24 17.45 -33.08 1.33
N THR A 25 16.35 -32.57 1.88
CA THR A 25 15.04 -32.93 1.31
C THR A 25 14.94 -32.16 -0.01
N GLN A 26 15.16 -32.86 -1.13
CA GLN A 26 14.82 -32.28 -2.43
C GLN A 26 13.31 -32.02 -2.42
N ILE A 27 12.94 -30.74 -2.26
CA ILE A 27 11.61 -30.28 -2.60
C ILE A 27 11.49 -30.52 -4.11
N SER A 28 10.49 -31.28 -4.50
CA SER A 28 10.16 -31.48 -5.90
C SER A 28 9.56 -30.18 -6.41
N MET A 29 10.39 -29.26 -6.89
CA MET A 29 9.91 -28.11 -7.62
C MET A 29 9.13 -28.59 -8.85
N ALA A 30 8.01 -27.92 -9.16
CA ALA A 30 7.39 -28.04 -10.47
C ALA A 30 8.47 -27.77 -11.53
N ALA A 31 8.49 -28.56 -12.60
CA ALA A 31 9.52 -28.46 -13.62
C ALA A 31 9.40 -27.11 -14.33
N THR A 32 10.25 -26.14 -13.99
CA THR A 32 10.42 -24.93 -14.78
C THR A 32 10.78 -25.36 -16.21
N THR A 33 10.01 -24.90 -17.20
CA THR A 33 10.34 -25.06 -18.62
C THR A 33 11.45 -24.10 -19.07
N TYR A 34 12.04 -23.39 -18.09
CA TYR A 34 13.10 -22.41 -18.27
C TYR A 34 14.15 -22.88 -19.26
N THR A 35 14.31 -22.06 -20.28
CA THR A 35 15.49 -22.04 -21.14
C THR A 35 16.21 -20.72 -20.91
N THR A 36 17.41 -20.58 -21.44
CA THR A 36 18.14 -19.30 -21.38
C THR A 36 17.39 -18.14 -22.03
N ASP A 37 16.39 -18.42 -22.88
CA ASP A 37 15.74 -17.45 -23.76
C ASP A 37 14.23 -17.27 -23.51
N TYR A 38 13.55 -18.27 -22.92
CA TYR A 38 12.10 -18.25 -22.67
C TYR A 38 11.77 -18.99 -21.38
N THR A 39 10.71 -18.55 -20.72
CA THR A 39 10.19 -19.19 -19.50
C THR A 39 8.68 -19.02 -19.40
N THR A 40 8.02 -20.04 -18.84
CA THR A 40 6.62 -19.98 -18.41
C THR A 40 6.57 -20.30 -16.92
N THR A 41 5.79 -19.53 -16.17
CA THR A 41 5.57 -19.73 -14.74
C THR A 41 4.07 -19.71 -14.44
N GLU A 42 3.62 -20.68 -13.67
CA GLU A 42 2.21 -20.89 -13.32
C GLU A 42 1.95 -20.39 -11.89
N GLY A 43 0.79 -19.76 -11.71
CA GLY A 43 0.24 -19.44 -10.40
C GLY A 43 -0.18 -20.70 -9.63
N VAL A 44 -0.37 -20.53 -8.33
CA VAL A 44 -0.74 -21.58 -7.37
C VAL A 44 -1.89 -21.15 -6.47
N MET A 45 -2.65 -20.12 -6.86
CA MET A 45 -3.78 -19.58 -6.08
C MET A 45 -4.91 -20.61 -5.88
N TYR A 46 -5.23 -21.40 -6.90
CA TYR A 46 -6.42 -22.26 -6.95
C TYR A 46 -6.51 -23.29 -5.82
N ASP A 47 -5.36 -23.82 -5.39
CA ASP A 47 -5.29 -24.82 -4.33
C ASP A 47 -4.73 -24.26 -3.01
N ASP A 48 -4.61 -22.94 -2.88
CA ASP A 48 -4.16 -22.27 -1.66
C ASP A 48 -5.29 -22.11 -0.62
N SER A 49 -4.94 -21.71 0.61
CA SER A 49 -5.84 -21.68 1.77
C SER A 49 -6.59 -20.35 1.96
N TYR A 50 -6.81 -19.59 0.88
CA TYR A 50 -7.35 -18.22 0.93
C TYR A 50 -8.88 -18.15 1.08
N VAL A 51 -9.45 -18.86 2.05
CA VAL A 51 -10.91 -18.93 2.28
C VAL A 51 -11.57 -17.58 2.61
N LEU A 52 -10.78 -16.58 3.04
CA LEU A 52 -11.26 -15.24 3.42
C LEU A 52 -11.15 -14.21 2.30
N PHE A 53 -10.53 -14.59 1.18
CA PHE A 53 -10.45 -13.74 -0.01
C PHE A 53 -11.84 -13.65 -0.65
N PRO A 54 -12.32 -12.43 -0.99
CA PRO A 54 -13.70 -12.23 -1.43
C PRO A 54 -13.98 -12.67 -2.87
N PHE A 55 -12.94 -12.98 -3.67
CA PHE A 55 -13.05 -13.34 -5.08
C PHE A 55 -12.60 -14.78 -5.35
N ASP A 56 -12.84 -15.26 -6.57
CA ASP A 56 -12.57 -16.65 -6.95
C ASP A 56 -11.07 -16.97 -6.97
N LEU A 57 -10.69 -18.19 -6.56
CA LEU A 57 -9.30 -18.63 -6.49
C LEU A 57 -8.91 -19.32 -7.81
N ASN A 58 -8.56 -18.54 -8.83
CA ASN A 58 -8.13 -19.06 -10.14
C ASN A 58 -6.66 -18.69 -10.40
N ASN A 59 -5.93 -19.59 -11.07
CA ASN A 59 -4.51 -19.36 -11.37
C ASN A 59 -4.34 -18.43 -12.58
N LEU A 60 -3.44 -17.46 -12.45
CA LEU A 60 -2.83 -16.76 -13.57
C LEU A 60 -1.54 -17.50 -14.00
N THR A 61 -1.24 -17.54 -15.29
CA THR A 61 0.03 -18.05 -15.83
C THR A 61 0.65 -17.01 -16.74
N ILE A 62 1.97 -16.81 -16.65
CA ILE A 62 2.70 -15.87 -17.50
C ILE A 62 3.88 -16.56 -18.19
N GLY A 63 3.98 -16.36 -19.50
CA GLY A 63 5.14 -16.71 -20.31
C GLY A 63 5.84 -15.46 -20.83
N PHE A 64 7.16 -15.50 -20.92
CA PHE A 64 7.92 -14.38 -21.46
C PHE A 64 9.26 -14.80 -22.07
N SER A 65 9.84 -13.91 -22.87
CA SER A 65 11.14 -14.06 -23.52
C SER A 65 12.22 -13.20 -22.85
N LYS A 66 13.49 -13.52 -23.10
CA LYS A 66 14.63 -12.70 -22.67
C LYS A 66 14.60 -11.27 -23.23
N TYR A 67 13.90 -11.05 -24.34
CA TYR A 67 13.81 -9.76 -25.02
C TYR A 67 12.78 -8.82 -24.37
N GLY A 68 12.03 -9.31 -23.38
CA GLY A 68 10.98 -8.52 -22.71
C GLY A 68 9.64 -8.54 -23.45
N GLU A 69 9.37 -9.59 -24.23
CA GLU A 69 8.04 -9.91 -24.74
C GLU A 69 7.36 -10.85 -23.73
N MET A 70 6.12 -10.58 -23.34
CA MET A 70 5.26 -11.36 -22.44
C MET A 70 4.60 -12.52 -23.17
N ILE A 71 5.38 -13.22 -23.99
CA ILE A 71 5.01 -14.49 -24.63
C ILE A 71 6.23 -15.44 -24.62
N ASP A 72 6.04 -16.65 -24.09
CA ASP A 72 6.99 -17.74 -24.22
C ASP A 72 6.80 -18.44 -25.57
N TYR A 73 7.82 -18.35 -26.44
CA TYR A 73 7.78 -18.94 -27.77
C TYR A 73 7.68 -20.48 -27.76
N ASN A 74 8.18 -21.16 -26.74
CA ASN A 74 8.23 -22.62 -26.69
C ASN A 74 6.88 -23.22 -26.29
N THR A 75 6.24 -22.65 -25.27
CA THR A 75 4.94 -23.10 -24.76
C THR A 75 3.78 -22.44 -25.47
N LYS A 76 4.02 -21.30 -26.14
CA LYS A 76 3.00 -20.41 -26.73
C LYS A 76 2.10 -19.77 -25.68
N THR A 77 2.57 -19.69 -24.44
CA THR A 77 1.86 -19.05 -23.33
C THR A 77 2.28 -17.59 -23.22
N GLY A 78 1.31 -16.70 -23.21
CA GLY A 78 1.41 -15.29 -22.89
C GLY A 78 0.88 -15.02 -21.49
N LEU A 79 -0.32 -14.46 -21.37
CA LEU A 79 -0.98 -14.19 -20.09
C LEU A 79 -2.28 -15.01 -20.02
N ALA A 80 -2.20 -16.18 -19.40
CA ALA A 80 -3.29 -17.15 -19.41
C ALA A 80 -4.08 -17.22 -18.10
N TYR A 81 -5.41 -17.24 -18.21
CA TYR A 81 -6.38 -17.30 -17.12
C TYR A 81 -7.68 -17.96 -17.61
N GLY A 82 -8.32 -18.78 -16.78
CA GLY A 82 -9.65 -19.34 -17.09
C GLY A 82 -9.72 -20.21 -18.36
N GLY A 83 -8.59 -20.70 -18.87
CA GLY A 83 -8.52 -21.46 -20.14
C GLY A 83 -8.41 -20.58 -21.40
N TYR A 84 -8.16 -19.28 -21.25
CA TYR A 84 -7.84 -18.34 -22.32
C TYR A 84 -6.46 -17.74 -22.10
N ASP A 85 -5.85 -17.21 -23.16
CA ASP A 85 -4.57 -16.51 -23.10
C ASP A 85 -4.66 -15.19 -23.87
N ALA A 86 -4.48 -14.08 -23.16
CA ALA A 86 -4.69 -12.75 -23.72
C ALA A 86 -3.62 -12.33 -24.72
N PHE A 87 -2.40 -12.88 -24.63
CA PHE A 87 -1.29 -12.51 -25.52
C PHE A 87 -0.92 -13.63 -26.52
N GLY A 88 -1.22 -14.89 -26.18
CA GLY A 88 -1.02 -16.08 -27.01
C GLY A 88 -2.29 -16.90 -27.22
N PRO A 89 -3.35 -16.35 -27.83
CA PRO A 89 -4.68 -16.98 -27.86
C PRO A 89 -4.71 -18.35 -28.56
N ASP A 90 -5.42 -19.32 -27.95
CA ASP A 90 -5.51 -20.72 -28.40
C ASP A 90 -6.21 -20.91 -29.76
N ALA A 91 -7.11 -19.99 -30.15
CA ALA A 91 -7.88 -20.11 -31.39
C ALA A 91 -8.26 -18.74 -32.00
N GLY A 92 -8.57 -18.75 -33.30
CA GLY A 92 -9.17 -17.60 -33.99
C GLY A 92 -8.20 -16.51 -34.46
N VAL A 93 -7.02 -16.41 -33.86
CA VAL A 93 -5.96 -15.47 -34.25
C VAL A 93 -4.72 -16.24 -34.68
N VAL A 94 -4.14 -15.87 -35.82
CA VAL A 94 -2.92 -16.53 -36.32
C VAL A 94 -1.69 -15.92 -35.66
N GLU A 95 -0.73 -16.76 -35.27
CA GLU A 95 0.44 -16.37 -34.46
C GLU A 95 1.22 -15.14 -34.92
N TRP A 96 1.31 -14.87 -36.22
CA TRP A 96 1.99 -13.67 -36.74
C TRP A 96 1.22 -12.36 -36.51
N GLN A 97 0.02 -12.44 -35.96
CA GLN A 97 -0.74 -11.30 -35.48
C GLN A 97 -0.54 -11.05 -33.98
N TRP A 98 0.01 -12.00 -33.20
CA TRP A 98 0.21 -11.78 -31.77
C TRP A 98 1.28 -10.71 -31.55
N VAL A 99 0.87 -9.53 -31.08
CA VAL A 99 1.78 -8.41 -30.84
C VAL A 99 1.74 -8.01 -29.37
N GLU A 100 2.74 -8.50 -28.64
CA GLU A 100 3.08 -8.01 -27.30
C GLU A 100 4.57 -7.65 -27.29
N GLY A 101 4.91 -6.52 -26.66
CA GLY A 101 6.28 -6.16 -26.30
C GLY A 101 6.45 -4.66 -26.09
N TRP A 102 7.55 -4.11 -26.61
CA TRP A 102 7.92 -2.71 -26.39
C TRP A 102 8.63 -2.08 -27.58
N ILE A 103 8.63 -0.75 -27.59
CA ILE A 103 9.44 0.07 -28.48
C ILE A 103 10.26 1.10 -27.69
N LEU A 104 11.37 1.50 -28.29
CA LEU A 104 12.25 2.54 -27.79
C LEU A 104 12.69 3.41 -28.98
N ASN A 105 12.64 4.72 -28.80
CA ASN A 105 13.23 5.68 -29.73
C ASN A 105 14.18 6.61 -28.97
N VAL A 106 15.42 6.72 -29.45
CA VAL A 106 16.47 7.54 -28.84
C VAL A 106 16.91 8.58 -29.86
N THR A 107 16.50 9.83 -29.68
CA THR A 107 16.97 10.96 -30.47
C THR A 107 18.07 11.69 -29.69
N TYR A 108 19.27 11.79 -30.27
CA TYR A 108 20.41 12.34 -29.56
C TYR A 108 21.34 13.13 -30.47
N VAL A 109 22.31 13.80 -29.86
CA VAL A 109 23.32 14.57 -30.58
C VAL A 109 24.69 13.94 -30.36
N GLU A 110 25.40 13.67 -31.47
CA GLU A 110 26.77 13.17 -31.46
C GLU A 110 27.68 14.12 -32.24
N GLY A 111 28.71 14.68 -31.59
CA GLY A 111 29.64 15.61 -32.23
C GLY A 111 28.96 16.87 -32.81
N GLY A 112 27.81 17.24 -32.27
CA GLY A 112 26.97 18.34 -32.76
C GLY A 112 26.00 17.97 -33.88
N TYR A 113 25.94 16.70 -34.30
CA TYR A 113 25.07 16.21 -35.37
C TYR A 113 23.87 15.43 -34.84
N TYR A 114 22.75 15.53 -35.55
CA TYR A 114 21.55 14.72 -35.34
C TYR A 114 21.85 13.22 -35.48
N LYS A 115 21.39 12.46 -34.49
CA LYS A 115 21.36 11.00 -34.50
C LYS A 115 20.02 10.51 -33.97
N ASN A 116 19.59 9.37 -34.49
CA ASN A 116 18.40 8.68 -34.00
C ASN A 116 18.62 7.17 -34.11
N VAL A 117 18.35 6.47 -33.01
CA VAL A 117 18.34 5.01 -32.96
C VAL A 117 17.01 4.59 -32.36
N TRP A 118 16.29 3.72 -33.06
CA TRP A 118 15.12 3.05 -32.52
C TRP A 118 15.39 1.56 -32.35
N ALA A 119 14.75 0.96 -31.35
CA ALA A 119 14.75 -0.47 -31.11
C ALA A 119 13.32 -0.92 -30.76
N MET A 120 12.94 -2.10 -31.17
CA MET A 120 11.68 -2.73 -30.79
C MET A 120 11.88 -4.21 -30.58
N ALA A 121 11.24 -4.74 -29.56
CA ALA A 121 11.07 -6.17 -29.38
C ALA A 121 9.59 -6.41 -29.16
N THR A 122 8.95 -6.94 -30.20
CA THR A 122 7.57 -7.40 -30.20
C THR A 122 7.57 -8.86 -30.66
N TYR A 123 6.65 -9.67 -30.13
CA TYR A 123 6.60 -11.10 -30.46
C TYR A 123 6.46 -11.34 -31.97
N SER A 124 5.67 -10.51 -32.65
CA SER A 124 5.56 -10.48 -34.10
C SER A 124 5.55 -9.06 -34.66
N ASP A 125 5.88 -8.90 -35.95
CA ASP A 125 5.75 -7.63 -36.67
C ASP A 125 4.41 -7.46 -37.39
N TYR A 126 3.36 -8.13 -36.93
CA TYR A 126 2.01 -8.12 -37.51
C TYR A 126 2.00 -8.47 -39.01
N ALA A 127 2.94 -9.33 -39.45
CA ALA A 127 3.03 -9.75 -40.83
C ALA A 127 3.48 -11.22 -40.96
N SER A 128 2.87 -11.94 -41.92
CA SER A 128 3.16 -13.36 -42.16
C SER A 128 4.66 -13.66 -42.24
N GLY A 129 5.11 -14.62 -41.42
CA GLY A 129 6.51 -15.04 -41.32
C GLY A 129 7.42 -14.13 -40.49
N GLY A 130 6.86 -13.18 -39.75
CA GLY A 130 7.58 -12.26 -38.87
C GLY A 130 7.38 -12.51 -37.37
N VAL A 131 7.40 -13.78 -36.96
CA VAL A 131 7.31 -14.19 -35.54
C VAL A 131 8.71 -14.53 -35.01
N GLY A 132 9.04 -14.02 -33.82
CA GLY A 132 10.28 -14.35 -33.12
C GLY A 132 11.56 -14.00 -33.90
N GLY A 133 12.62 -14.79 -33.68
CA GLY A 133 13.95 -14.60 -34.28
C GLY A 133 14.93 -13.84 -33.38
N ASP A 134 16.20 -13.72 -33.79
CA ASP A 134 17.13 -12.84 -33.08
C ASP A 134 17.05 -11.40 -33.63
N TRP A 135 17.75 -10.45 -33.00
CA TRP A 135 17.79 -9.06 -33.44
C TRP A 135 18.18 -8.93 -34.91
N THR A 136 17.40 -8.17 -35.67
CA THR A 136 17.87 -7.63 -36.95
C THR A 136 18.32 -6.19 -36.77
N GLU A 137 19.61 -5.96 -37.04
CA GLU A 137 20.31 -4.70 -36.78
C GLU A 137 20.54 -3.87 -38.05
N ASP A 138 20.94 -2.60 -37.88
CA ASP A 138 21.18 -1.62 -38.94
C ASP A 138 20.02 -1.51 -39.97
N VAL A 139 18.78 -1.59 -39.49
CA VAL A 139 17.59 -1.50 -40.35
C VAL A 139 17.39 -0.06 -40.82
N THR A 140 17.87 0.25 -42.02
CA THR A 140 17.85 1.61 -42.61
C THR A 140 16.54 2.00 -43.29
N VAL A 141 15.66 1.05 -43.56
CA VAL A 141 14.39 1.24 -44.29
C VAL A 141 13.18 1.46 -43.36
N GLY A 142 13.44 1.70 -42.07
CA GLY A 142 12.42 1.94 -41.03
C GLY A 142 11.81 0.65 -40.46
N SER A 143 11.11 0.78 -39.33
CA SER A 143 10.50 -0.35 -38.61
C SER A 143 9.44 -1.12 -39.41
N LEU A 144 8.81 -0.44 -40.36
CA LEU A 144 7.71 -0.95 -41.18
C LEU A 144 8.16 -1.78 -42.37
N SER A 145 9.46 -1.85 -42.65
CA SER A 145 9.97 -2.57 -43.81
C SER A 145 9.52 -4.04 -43.79
N LEU A 146 8.96 -4.51 -44.91
CA LEU A 146 8.64 -5.92 -45.13
C LEU A 146 9.82 -6.70 -45.72
N ALA A 147 10.91 -6.02 -46.09
CA ALA A 147 12.15 -6.65 -46.53
C ALA A 147 12.92 -7.27 -45.35
N VAL A 148 12.66 -6.77 -44.15
CA VAL A 148 13.16 -7.31 -42.88
C VAL A 148 11.95 -7.76 -42.07
N ARG A 149 11.83 -9.06 -41.79
CA ARG A 149 10.71 -9.63 -41.04
C ARG A 149 11.10 -9.87 -39.57
N GLY A 150 10.11 -9.95 -38.69
CA GLY A 150 10.31 -10.22 -37.26
C GLY A 150 10.08 -8.98 -36.40
N GLY A 151 9.52 -9.17 -35.21
CA GLY A 151 9.21 -8.05 -34.30
C GLY A 151 10.41 -7.52 -33.50
N ARG A 152 11.61 -8.08 -33.70
CA ARG A 152 12.88 -7.68 -33.06
C ARG A 152 13.79 -6.97 -34.05
N LYS A 153 13.76 -5.64 -34.04
CA LYS A 153 14.46 -4.78 -35.02
C LYS A 153 15.06 -3.55 -34.38
N THR A 154 16.18 -3.10 -34.91
CA THR A 154 16.76 -1.81 -34.55
C THR A 154 17.44 -1.14 -35.75
N SER A 155 17.44 0.19 -35.78
CA SER A 155 18.25 0.95 -36.73
C SER A 155 19.73 1.05 -36.35
N GLY A 156 20.08 0.69 -35.11
CA GLY A 156 21.44 0.61 -34.59
C GLY A 156 21.83 -0.84 -34.32
N GLY A 157 22.34 -1.11 -33.12
CA GLY A 157 22.60 -2.48 -32.64
C GLY A 157 21.92 -2.76 -31.30
N ALA A 158 21.66 -4.03 -31.00
CA ALA A 158 21.05 -4.48 -29.76
C ALA A 158 21.57 -5.86 -29.33
N VAL A 159 21.86 -6.01 -28.05
CA VAL A 159 22.30 -7.28 -27.45
C VAL A 159 21.46 -7.57 -26.21
N THR A 160 20.91 -8.78 -26.13
CA THR A 160 20.05 -9.23 -25.02
C THR A 160 20.70 -10.38 -24.28
N ASP A 161 20.84 -10.23 -22.97
CA ASP A 161 21.40 -11.24 -22.07
C ASP A 161 20.39 -12.39 -21.83
N PRO A 162 20.85 -13.60 -21.45
CA PRO A 162 19.95 -14.66 -20.99
C PRO A 162 19.09 -14.24 -19.79
N ILE A 163 17.90 -14.85 -19.67
CA ILE A 163 17.01 -14.66 -18.51
C ILE A 163 17.76 -15.02 -17.22
N GLN A 164 17.72 -14.13 -16.23
CA GLN A 164 18.24 -14.39 -14.89
C GLN A 164 17.09 -14.58 -13.90
N ILE A 165 16.88 -15.80 -13.39
CA ILE A 165 15.92 -16.04 -12.31
C ILE A 165 16.61 -15.70 -10.99
N LEU A 166 16.15 -14.61 -10.36
CA LEU A 166 16.68 -14.12 -9.08
C LEU A 166 16.07 -14.90 -7.91
N TYR A 167 14.79 -15.28 -8.01
CA TYR A 167 14.08 -16.02 -6.98
C TYR A 167 12.89 -16.76 -7.59
N ASP A 168 12.71 -18.02 -7.22
CA ASP A 168 11.59 -18.87 -7.61
C ASP A 168 11.10 -19.64 -6.37
N GLY A 169 10.48 -18.89 -5.47
CA GLY A 169 9.94 -19.38 -4.20
C GLY A 169 8.56 -20.03 -4.36
N PRO A 170 7.98 -20.54 -3.25
CA PRO A 170 6.66 -21.15 -3.26
C PRO A 170 5.54 -20.23 -3.74
N ARG A 171 5.60 -18.93 -3.44
CA ARG A 171 4.59 -17.93 -3.86
C ARG A 171 5.13 -16.78 -4.68
N GLU A 172 6.45 -16.60 -4.77
CA GLU A 172 7.03 -15.50 -5.56
C GLU A 172 7.96 -16.00 -6.65
N PHE A 173 7.88 -15.35 -7.82
CA PHE A 173 8.81 -15.54 -8.92
C PHE A 173 9.37 -14.19 -9.37
N ILE A 174 10.69 -14.07 -9.38
CA ILE A 174 11.41 -12.86 -9.78
C ILE A 174 12.43 -13.19 -10.86
N ALA A 175 12.32 -12.51 -12.00
CA ALA A 175 13.27 -12.62 -13.10
C ALA A 175 13.77 -11.27 -13.60
N LEU A 176 15.01 -11.23 -14.08
CA LEU A 176 15.65 -10.07 -14.68
C LEU A 176 15.97 -10.33 -16.16
N LEU A 177 15.54 -9.40 -17.00
CA LEU A 177 15.75 -9.38 -18.44
C LEU A 177 16.55 -8.13 -18.79
N LYS A 178 17.58 -8.24 -19.63
CA LYS A 178 18.45 -7.10 -19.93
C LYS A 178 18.77 -7.02 -21.42
N THR A 179 18.51 -5.85 -22.00
CA THR A 179 18.87 -5.51 -23.38
C THR A 179 19.70 -4.23 -23.41
N THR A 180 20.85 -4.27 -24.08
CA THR A 180 21.68 -3.08 -24.32
C THR A 180 21.51 -2.62 -25.77
N VAL A 181 21.21 -1.33 -25.97
CA VAL A 181 21.06 -0.69 -27.28
C VAL A 181 22.30 0.14 -27.60
N TYR A 182 22.79 0.00 -28.84
CA TYR A 182 24.01 0.59 -29.37
C TYR A 182 23.72 1.51 -30.55
N SER A 183 24.68 2.40 -30.85
CA SER A 183 24.60 3.30 -32.00
C SER A 183 24.50 2.57 -33.36
N ASP A 184 25.07 1.37 -33.44
CA ASP A 184 25.19 0.56 -34.66
C ASP A 184 25.48 -0.92 -34.30
N SER A 185 25.41 -1.80 -35.30
CA SER A 185 25.66 -3.25 -35.16
C SER A 185 27.10 -3.64 -34.80
N THR A 186 28.05 -2.70 -34.70
CA THR A 186 29.42 -3.01 -34.27
C THR A 186 29.55 -3.10 -32.74
N HIS A 187 28.51 -2.67 -32.02
CA HIS A 187 28.42 -2.66 -30.55
C HIS A 187 29.55 -1.87 -29.87
N GLY A 188 30.14 -0.90 -30.57
CA GLY A 188 31.25 -0.09 -30.06
C GLY A 188 30.85 1.08 -29.17
N THR A 189 29.61 1.56 -29.27
CA THR A 189 29.10 2.71 -28.48
C THR A 189 27.73 2.37 -27.90
N PRO A 190 27.66 1.94 -26.62
CA PRO A 190 26.39 1.71 -25.95
C PRO A 190 25.70 3.05 -25.68
N LEU A 191 24.37 3.08 -25.86
CA LEU A 191 23.55 4.25 -25.58
C LEU A 191 22.78 4.07 -24.28
N VAL A 192 21.93 3.04 -24.23
CA VAL A 192 21.06 2.74 -23.09
C VAL A 192 21.02 1.24 -22.77
N SER A 193 20.79 0.92 -21.51
CA SER A 193 20.44 -0.42 -21.02
C SER A 193 18.98 -0.40 -20.58
N LEU A 194 18.20 -1.35 -21.10
CA LEU A 194 16.84 -1.64 -20.66
C LEU A 194 16.89 -2.88 -19.79
N THR A 195 16.39 -2.76 -18.56
CA THR A 195 16.30 -3.87 -17.61
C THR A 195 14.84 -4.05 -17.21
N PHE A 196 14.26 -5.22 -17.48
CA PHE A 196 12.95 -5.57 -16.98
C PHE A 196 13.10 -6.47 -15.76
N THR A 197 12.46 -6.11 -14.66
CA THR A 197 12.31 -6.99 -13.49
C THR A 197 10.87 -7.48 -13.47
N ILE A 198 10.67 -8.76 -13.75
CA ILE A 198 9.38 -9.43 -13.68
C ILE A 198 9.18 -9.88 -12.23
N VAL A 199 8.12 -9.41 -11.59
CA VAL A 199 7.70 -9.82 -10.25
C VAL A 199 6.32 -10.43 -10.37
N PHE A 200 6.23 -11.74 -10.13
CA PHE A 200 4.99 -12.48 -10.18
C PHE A 200 4.74 -13.16 -8.83
N ASN A 201 3.77 -12.61 -8.09
CA ASN A 201 3.19 -13.33 -6.96
C ASN A 201 2.25 -14.41 -7.51
N LYS A 202 2.64 -15.66 -7.37
CA LYS A 202 1.95 -16.84 -7.88
C LYS A 202 0.58 -17.05 -7.23
N VAL A 203 0.27 -16.39 -6.12
CA VAL A 203 -1.06 -16.44 -5.49
C VAL A 203 -1.89 -15.18 -5.77
N GLU A 204 -1.43 -14.32 -6.67
CA GLU A 204 -2.18 -13.18 -7.18
C GLU A 204 -2.53 -13.38 -8.66
N LYS A 205 -3.46 -12.54 -9.15
CA LYS A 205 -3.91 -12.51 -10.53
C LYS A 205 -3.26 -11.38 -11.34
N GLN A 206 -2.05 -10.97 -10.95
CA GLN A 206 -1.28 -9.93 -11.63
C GLN A 206 0.22 -10.21 -11.68
N VAL A 207 0.88 -9.60 -12.66
CA VAL A 207 2.33 -9.57 -12.83
C VAL A 207 2.78 -8.11 -12.90
N ILE A 208 3.77 -7.74 -12.08
CA ILE A 208 4.33 -6.39 -12.02
C ILE A 208 5.68 -6.39 -12.75
N ILE A 209 5.90 -5.39 -13.60
CA ILE A 209 7.10 -5.29 -14.42
C ILE A 209 7.76 -3.94 -14.21
N TYR A 210 8.94 -3.93 -13.56
CA TYR A 210 9.78 -2.73 -13.50
C TYR A 210 10.58 -2.61 -14.78
N LYS A 211 10.49 -1.47 -15.47
CA LYS A 211 11.13 -1.18 -16.75
C LYS A 211 12.11 -0.03 -16.57
N ASP A 212 13.35 -0.41 -16.25
CA ASP A 212 14.44 0.51 -15.98
C ASP A 212 15.20 0.84 -17.26
N VAL A 213 15.17 2.11 -17.69
CA VAL A 213 15.94 2.64 -18.84
C VAL A 213 17.10 3.46 -18.30
N LYS A 214 18.33 2.94 -18.42
CA LYS A 214 19.56 3.58 -17.92
C LYS A 214 20.44 4.06 -19.07
N ARG A 215 20.88 5.32 -19.03
CA ARG A 215 21.88 5.85 -19.98
C ARG A 215 23.28 5.40 -19.57
N ILE A 216 24.03 4.77 -20.49
CA ILE A 216 25.30 4.07 -20.17
C ILE A 216 26.48 4.41 -21.09
N ASP A 217 26.38 5.45 -21.91
CA ASP A 217 27.49 5.90 -22.76
C ASP A 217 28.67 6.45 -21.94
N ILE A 218 29.90 6.29 -22.44
CA ILE A 218 31.15 6.70 -21.74
C ILE A 218 31.87 7.84 -22.50
N GLY A 219 31.24 8.41 -23.54
CA GLY A 219 31.88 9.32 -24.49
C GLY A 219 31.52 10.80 -24.31
N LYS A 220 32.50 11.70 -24.34
CA LYS A 220 32.29 13.18 -24.28
C LYS A 220 31.58 13.78 -25.50
N ASN A 221 31.40 13.00 -26.56
CA ASN A 221 30.88 13.48 -27.84
C ASN A 221 29.35 13.35 -27.93
N ILE A 222 28.71 12.65 -26.99
CA ILE A 222 27.25 12.50 -26.94
C ILE A 222 26.69 13.52 -25.94
N TRP A 223 25.80 14.39 -26.42
CA TRP A 223 25.14 15.39 -25.59
C TRP A 223 23.83 14.83 -25.03
N ASP A 224 22.71 15.53 -25.17
CA ASP A 224 21.42 15.11 -24.61
C ASP A 224 20.74 14.02 -25.45
N MET A 225 20.03 13.12 -24.77
CA MET A 225 19.18 12.09 -25.35
C MET A 225 17.72 12.38 -25.00
N GLN A 226 16.86 12.59 -25.98
CA GLN A 226 15.41 12.44 -25.84
C GLN A 226 15.07 10.98 -26.08
N ILE A 227 14.41 10.36 -25.10
CA ILE A 227 14.07 8.95 -25.11
C ILE A 227 12.55 8.82 -25.01
N GLU A 228 12.01 7.96 -25.85
CA GLU A 228 10.64 7.50 -25.81
C GLU A 228 10.66 6.01 -25.60
N PHE A 229 9.89 5.54 -24.63
CA PHE A 229 9.77 4.14 -24.30
C PHE A 229 8.29 3.81 -24.15
N GLY A 230 7.81 2.80 -24.86
CA GLY A 230 6.39 2.50 -24.88
C GLY A 230 6.07 1.04 -24.98
N ASP A 231 5.02 0.66 -24.27
CA ASP A 231 4.46 -0.68 -24.26
C ASP A 231 3.54 -0.89 -25.46
N ARG A 232 3.49 -2.13 -25.93
CA ARG A 232 2.69 -2.57 -27.07
C ARG A 232 1.99 -3.86 -26.66
N GLY A 233 0.68 -3.84 -26.52
CA GLY A 233 -0.09 -5.04 -26.15
C GLY A 233 -1.37 -5.14 -26.95
N GLU A 234 -1.46 -6.13 -27.83
CA GLU A 234 -2.73 -6.68 -28.29
C GLU A 234 -3.31 -7.56 -27.18
N TRP A 235 -4.61 -7.41 -26.94
CA TRP A 235 -5.33 -8.16 -25.92
C TRP A 235 -6.43 -8.98 -26.60
N ASP A 236 -6.32 -10.30 -26.52
CA ASP A 236 -7.25 -11.27 -27.09
C ASP A 236 -7.94 -12.05 -25.96
N LEU A 237 -8.93 -11.45 -25.29
CA LEU A 237 -9.54 -11.99 -24.07
C LEU A 237 -10.99 -12.48 -24.28
N GLY A 238 -11.27 -13.73 -23.89
CA GLY A 238 -12.61 -14.34 -23.90
C GLY A 238 -13.19 -14.56 -25.30
N SER A 239 -14.25 -15.35 -25.43
CA SER A 239 -15.00 -15.42 -26.70
C SER A 239 -16.39 -16.02 -26.54
N SER A 240 -17.41 -15.22 -26.88
CA SER A 240 -18.80 -15.67 -27.00
C SER A 240 -19.04 -16.73 -28.08
N VAL A 241 -18.06 -16.98 -28.97
CA VAL A 241 -18.13 -17.97 -30.05
C VAL A 241 -16.92 -18.89 -30.03
N ALA A 242 -17.16 -20.17 -29.70
CA ALA A 242 -16.11 -21.18 -29.68
C ALA A 242 -15.31 -21.25 -31.01
N ASN A 243 -13.98 -21.18 -30.91
CA ASN A 243 -13.02 -21.15 -32.01
C ASN A 243 -13.07 -19.91 -32.93
N ALA A 244 -13.71 -18.83 -32.50
CA ALA A 244 -13.58 -17.52 -33.16
C ALA A 244 -12.40 -16.73 -32.58
N ALA A 245 -12.02 -15.64 -33.26
CA ALA A 245 -11.14 -14.66 -32.63
C ALA A 245 -11.87 -14.08 -31.41
N PRO A 246 -11.16 -13.92 -30.27
CA PRO A 246 -11.66 -13.18 -29.13
C PRO A 246 -12.25 -11.83 -29.51
N LYS A 247 -13.06 -11.28 -28.62
CA LYS A 247 -13.55 -9.90 -28.71
C LYS A 247 -13.62 -9.33 -27.32
N SER A 248 -13.22 -8.07 -27.19
CA SER A 248 -13.27 -7.40 -25.91
C SER A 248 -13.34 -5.88 -26.08
N TYR A 249 -14.07 -5.24 -25.18
CA TYR A 249 -14.12 -3.80 -25.03
C TYR A 249 -12.99 -3.35 -24.11
N ALA A 250 -12.35 -2.22 -24.41
CA ALA A 250 -11.32 -1.67 -23.55
C ALA A 250 -11.48 -0.17 -23.33
N HIS A 251 -11.19 0.26 -22.10
CA HIS A 251 -11.32 1.63 -21.65
C HIS A 251 -10.15 2.02 -20.77
N ILE A 252 -9.63 3.24 -20.92
CA ILE A 252 -8.56 3.79 -20.10
C ILE A 252 -9.13 4.78 -19.08
N PHE A 253 -8.94 4.45 -17.81
CA PHE A 253 -9.11 5.35 -16.68
C PHE A 253 -7.79 6.11 -16.46
N GLU A 254 -7.86 7.43 -16.51
CA GLU A 254 -6.68 8.29 -16.35
C GLU A 254 -6.67 8.99 -15.00
N ASN A 255 -5.46 9.32 -14.54
CA ASN A 255 -5.22 10.09 -13.31
C ASN A 255 -5.69 9.37 -12.04
N GLU A 256 -5.63 8.03 -12.04
CA GLU A 256 -5.86 7.27 -10.82
C GLU A 256 -4.77 7.62 -9.80
N THR A 257 -5.16 7.83 -8.55
CA THR A 257 -4.25 8.37 -7.53
C THR A 257 -3.41 7.28 -6.88
N THR A 258 -2.17 7.64 -6.58
CA THR A 258 -1.21 6.79 -5.87
C THR A 258 -0.35 7.60 -4.91
N ILE A 259 0.07 6.97 -3.83
CA ILE A 259 1.08 7.51 -2.90
C ILE A 259 2.49 7.58 -3.52
N TYR A 260 2.71 6.93 -4.67
CA TYR A 260 3.98 7.00 -5.40
C TYR A 260 4.10 8.31 -6.20
N THR A 261 4.40 9.36 -5.46
CA THR A 261 4.62 10.74 -5.92
C THR A 261 5.95 10.91 -6.65
N GLY A 262 6.23 12.14 -7.07
CA GLY A 262 7.52 12.49 -7.65
C GLY A 262 8.73 12.35 -6.70
N GLU A 263 8.52 12.01 -5.42
CA GLU A 263 9.60 11.62 -4.50
C GLU A 263 10.10 10.19 -4.73
N TYR A 264 9.24 9.31 -5.27
CA TYR A 264 9.58 7.95 -5.70
C TYR A 264 10.00 7.89 -7.17
N GLN A 265 9.62 8.91 -7.94
CA GLN A 265 9.98 9.08 -9.33
C GLN A 265 10.47 10.51 -9.57
N PRO A 266 11.79 10.80 -9.42
CA PRO A 266 12.32 12.16 -9.48
C PRO A 266 12.05 12.90 -10.79
N TRP A 267 11.79 12.16 -11.87
CA TRP A 267 11.36 12.72 -13.15
C TRP A 267 9.99 13.41 -13.08
N TYR A 268 9.17 13.08 -12.07
CA TYR A 268 7.81 13.57 -11.85
C TYR A 268 7.68 14.51 -10.62
N ALA A 269 8.77 14.79 -9.88
CA ALA A 269 8.78 15.67 -8.69
C ALA A 269 8.19 17.07 -8.88
N ASN A 270 8.16 17.58 -10.11
CA ASN A 270 7.57 18.87 -10.48
C ASN A 270 6.64 18.73 -11.68
N ALA A 271 5.97 17.58 -11.80
CA ALA A 271 5.03 17.33 -12.87
C ALA A 271 3.77 18.20 -12.73
N PRO A 272 3.02 18.43 -13.82
CA PRO A 272 1.67 18.98 -13.73
C PRO A 272 0.79 18.12 -12.80
N THR A 273 -0.25 18.72 -12.22
CA THR A 273 -1.14 18.05 -11.25
C THR A 273 -1.74 16.74 -11.75
N ASP A 274 -1.97 16.63 -13.06
CA ASP A 274 -2.58 15.45 -13.67
C ASP A 274 -1.57 14.29 -13.86
N TYR A 275 -0.28 14.50 -13.57
CA TYR A 275 0.81 13.51 -13.68
C TYR A 275 1.48 13.20 -12.33
N GLU A 276 1.52 14.18 -11.43
CA GLU A 276 2.12 14.03 -10.12
C GLU A 276 1.27 13.08 -9.26
N GLY A 277 1.86 12.00 -8.76
CA GLY A 277 1.15 11.02 -7.90
C GLY A 277 0.02 10.29 -8.62
N THR A 278 0.11 10.10 -9.94
CA THR A 278 -0.92 9.40 -10.72
C THR A 278 -0.40 8.26 -11.59
N TYR A 279 -1.30 7.34 -11.92
CA TYR A 279 -1.14 6.29 -12.93
C TYR A 279 -2.39 6.22 -13.83
N ASP A 280 -2.26 5.56 -14.98
CA ASP A 280 -3.39 5.28 -15.87
C ASP A 280 -3.61 3.76 -15.92
N VAL A 281 -4.85 3.30 -16.05
CA VAL A 281 -5.18 1.87 -16.19
C VAL A 281 -6.14 1.64 -17.35
N CYS A 282 -5.79 0.72 -18.22
CA CYS A 282 -6.69 0.19 -19.24
C CYS A 282 -7.38 -1.07 -18.70
N GLN A 283 -8.70 -1.07 -18.62
CA GLN A 283 -9.53 -2.25 -18.35
C GLN A 283 -10.02 -2.85 -19.67
N ILE A 284 -10.00 -4.17 -19.79
CA ILE A 284 -10.38 -4.94 -20.98
C ILE A 284 -11.45 -5.97 -20.59
N ILE A 285 -12.70 -5.76 -20.97
CA ILE A 285 -13.82 -6.66 -20.68
C ILE A 285 -14.09 -7.54 -21.89
N SER A 286 -14.11 -8.86 -21.69
CA SER A 286 -14.46 -9.86 -22.70
C SER A 286 -15.91 -9.76 -23.19
N ASP A 287 -16.18 -10.13 -24.45
CA ASP A 287 -17.52 -10.03 -25.06
C ASP A 287 -18.54 -11.04 -24.51
N ASP A 288 -18.07 -12.14 -23.93
CA ASP A 288 -18.88 -13.10 -23.18
C ASP A 288 -19.18 -12.62 -21.75
N GLN A 289 -18.51 -11.56 -21.28
CA GLN A 289 -18.63 -10.99 -19.94
C GLN A 289 -18.20 -11.95 -18.83
N ASP A 290 -17.32 -12.91 -19.14
CA ASP A 290 -16.80 -13.86 -18.15
C ASP A 290 -15.53 -13.33 -17.48
N PHE A 291 -14.73 -12.53 -18.19
CA PHE A 291 -13.41 -12.06 -17.73
C PHE A 291 -13.16 -10.57 -17.93
N VAL A 292 -12.30 -10.03 -17.06
CA VAL A 292 -11.73 -8.69 -17.14
C VAL A 292 -10.20 -8.75 -17.05
N GLY A 293 -9.51 -8.16 -18.03
CA GLY A 293 -8.07 -7.94 -18.02
C GLY A 293 -7.73 -6.48 -17.70
N TRP A 294 -6.50 -6.22 -17.27
CA TRP A 294 -6.03 -4.85 -17.08
C TRP A 294 -4.55 -4.65 -17.39
N ALA A 295 -4.23 -3.43 -17.84
CA ALA A 295 -2.87 -2.92 -18.01
C ALA A 295 -2.76 -1.56 -17.30
N ALA A 296 -2.03 -1.49 -16.18
CA ALA A 296 -1.80 -0.26 -15.43
C ALA A 296 -0.39 0.29 -15.68
N PHE A 297 -0.25 1.61 -15.84
CA PHE A 297 0.99 2.28 -16.23
C PHE A 297 1.38 3.35 -15.21
N TRP A 298 2.50 3.15 -14.52
CA TRP A 298 3.08 4.13 -13.59
C TRP A 298 4.55 4.45 -13.94
N PRO A 299 5.03 5.69 -13.73
CA PRO A 299 4.22 6.89 -13.50
C PRO A 299 3.28 7.11 -14.69
N LYS A 300 2.27 7.97 -14.57
CA LYS A 300 1.36 8.23 -15.69
C LYS A 300 2.13 8.53 -17.01
N PRO A 301 1.89 7.79 -18.10
CA PRO A 301 2.58 8.01 -19.36
C PRO A 301 2.11 9.30 -20.05
N ILE A 302 2.92 9.81 -20.99
CA ILE A 302 2.55 10.99 -21.80
C ILE A 302 1.47 10.59 -22.83
N ILE A 303 1.46 9.32 -23.23
CA ILE A 303 0.46 8.72 -24.12
C ILE A 303 -0.23 7.58 -23.40
N SER A 304 -1.55 7.67 -23.35
CA SER A 304 -2.45 6.57 -23.04
C SER A 304 -3.42 6.43 -24.19
N TRP A 305 -3.35 5.29 -24.88
CA TRP A 305 -4.10 5.06 -26.11
C TRP A 305 -4.60 3.63 -26.21
N VAL A 306 -5.88 3.49 -26.57
CA VAL A 306 -6.52 2.23 -26.89
C VAL A 306 -7.24 2.30 -28.24
N GLY A 307 -7.23 1.20 -28.99
CA GLY A 307 -7.97 1.14 -30.25
C GLY A 307 -8.02 -0.25 -30.88
N ALA A 308 -8.81 -0.37 -31.94
CA ALA A 308 -9.10 -1.63 -32.60
C ALA A 308 -8.03 -1.98 -33.65
N THR A 309 -7.49 -3.20 -33.63
CA THR A 309 -6.50 -3.68 -34.62
C THR A 309 -7.02 -3.70 -36.07
N GLN A 310 -8.34 -3.74 -36.27
CA GLN A 310 -8.95 -3.73 -37.61
C GLN A 310 -9.20 -2.31 -38.17
N VAL A 311 -9.07 -1.27 -37.35
CA VAL A 311 -9.47 0.10 -37.72
C VAL A 311 -8.39 1.13 -37.40
N SER A 312 -8.10 1.35 -36.11
CA SER A 312 -7.26 2.46 -35.65
C SER A 312 -5.84 2.02 -35.28
N ALA A 313 -5.65 0.81 -34.76
CA ALA A 313 -4.34 0.23 -34.46
C ALA A 313 -3.78 -0.52 -35.69
N ASN A 314 -3.49 0.19 -36.77
CA ASN A 314 -2.84 -0.42 -37.92
C ASN A 314 -1.36 -0.72 -37.64
N ARG A 315 -0.74 -1.55 -38.49
CA ARG A 315 0.67 -1.93 -38.36
C ARG A 315 1.64 -0.75 -38.25
N ASP A 316 1.35 0.35 -38.95
CA ASP A 316 2.21 1.55 -38.92
C ASP A 316 2.19 2.20 -37.53
N PHE A 317 1.01 2.27 -36.93
CA PHE A 317 0.79 2.82 -35.59
C PHE A 317 1.38 1.92 -34.50
N ILE A 318 1.15 0.61 -34.59
CA ILE A 318 1.64 -0.38 -33.62
C ILE A 318 3.19 -0.41 -33.57
N LEU A 319 3.85 -0.32 -34.72
CA LEU A 319 5.30 -0.49 -34.86
C LEU A 319 6.08 0.84 -34.92
N THR A 320 5.52 1.95 -34.44
CA THR A 320 6.24 3.22 -34.34
C THR A 320 5.93 3.93 -33.04
N SER A 321 6.81 4.85 -32.64
CA SER A 321 6.52 5.79 -31.53
C SER A 321 5.46 6.78 -31.99
N THR A 322 4.49 7.01 -31.12
CA THR A 322 3.30 7.84 -31.39
C THR A 322 3.35 9.18 -30.65
N SER A 323 4.34 9.38 -29.79
CA SER A 323 4.56 10.63 -29.04
C SER A 323 5.54 11.60 -29.71
N THR A 324 6.31 11.17 -30.73
CA THR A 324 7.36 11.99 -31.34
C THR A 324 6.99 12.49 -32.74
N LYS A 325 6.98 13.81 -32.90
CA LYS A 325 6.87 14.44 -34.22
C LYS A 325 8.25 14.87 -34.72
N THR A 326 8.56 14.54 -35.97
CA THR A 326 9.74 15.05 -36.67
C THR A 326 9.31 15.80 -37.93
N GLU A 327 9.59 17.10 -37.97
CA GLU A 327 9.39 17.93 -39.15
C GLU A 327 10.72 18.19 -39.84
N THR A 328 10.75 18.05 -41.17
CA THR A 328 11.94 18.35 -41.99
C THR A 328 11.57 19.32 -43.10
N HIS A 329 12.14 20.51 -43.03
CA HIS A 329 11.89 21.62 -43.95
C HIS A 329 13.11 21.87 -44.84
N VAL A 330 13.00 21.55 -46.14
CA VAL A 330 14.02 21.91 -47.13
C VAL A 330 13.69 23.29 -47.70
N LEU A 331 14.53 24.28 -47.39
CA LEU A 331 14.18 25.68 -47.63
C LEU A 331 14.33 26.09 -49.09
N THR A 332 13.27 26.66 -49.67
CA THR A 332 13.29 27.28 -51.00
C THR A 332 13.58 28.78 -50.93
N SER A 333 13.43 29.39 -49.76
CA SER A 333 13.69 30.81 -49.47
C SER A 333 14.30 30.97 -48.07
N THR A 334 14.87 32.13 -47.78
CA THR A 334 15.25 32.49 -46.41
C THR A 334 14.01 32.55 -45.52
N THR A 335 13.99 31.75 -44.45
CA THR A 335 12.82 31.61 -43.56
C THR A 335 13.27 31.77 -42.11
N GLN A 336 12.71 32.75 -41.41
CA GLN A 336 13.07 33.07 -40.03
C GLN A 336 12.22 32.31 -39.00
N ASN A 337 10.92 32.20 -39.27
CA ASN A 337 9.95 31.65 -38.33
C ASN A 337 9.38 30.34 -38.88
N PHE A 338 9.25 29.36 -37.99
CA PHE A 338 8.60 28.08 -38.26
C PHE A 338 7.50 27.92 -37.22
N THR A 339 6.26 27.69 -37.67
CA THR A 339 5.17 27.28 -36.79
C THR A 339 5.10 25.76 -36.85
N LEU A 340 5.13 25.10 -35.68
CA LEU A 340 5.04 23.64 -35.65
C LEU A 340 3.62 23.19 -36.04
N ILE A 341 3.54 22.02 -36.67
CA ILE A 341 2.30 21.49 -37.25
C ILE A 341 1.34 20.99 -36.16
N GLU A 342 1.89 20.29 -35.16
CA GLU A 342 1.15 19.84 -33.97
C GLU A 342 1.50 20.74 -32.79
N GLU A 343 0.63 20.77 -31.78
CA GLU A 343 0.89 21.44 -30.51
C GLU A 343 1.85 20.57 -29.66
N PRO A 344 3.04 21.09 -29.30
CA PRO A 344 3.96 20.39 -28.43
C PRO A 344 3.35 20.12 -27.05
N THR A 345 3.70 18.99 -26.46
CA THR A 345 3.32 18.65 -25.10
C THR A 345 4.52 18.73 -24.17
N SER A 346 4.25 19.13 -22.94
CA SER A 346 5.24 19.17 -21.88
C SER A 346 5.57 17.75 -21.40
N TYR A 347 6.86 17.46 -21.20
CA TYR A 347 7.35 16.18 -20.69
C TYR A 347 8.62 16.44 -19.84
N PRO A 348 9.05 15.47 -19.00
CA PRO A 348 10.15 15.70 -18.08
C PRO A 348 11.50 15.81 -18.81
N GLN A 349 12.14 16.96 -18.65
CA GLN A 349 13.46 17.24 -19.23
C GLN A 349 14.48 17.57 -18.15
N ASN A 350 15.58 16.82 -18.10
CA ASN A 350 16.69 17.14 -17.22
C ASN A 350 17.51 18.31 -17.79
N SER A 351 17.90 19.23 -16.91
CA SER A 351 18.78 20.36 -17.23
C SER A 351 20.24 19.93 -17.19
N SER A 352 20.95 20.11 -18.31
CA SER A 352 22.40 19.83 -18.38
C SER A 352 23.26 20.78 -17.54
N THR A 353 22.66 21.75 -16.84
CA THR A 353 23.38 22.75 -16.01
C THR A 353 23.04 22.63 -14.54
N THR A 354 21.76 22.39 -14.21
CA THR A 354 21.29 22.32 -12.82
C THR A 354 21.03 20.90 -12.36
N HIS A 355 20.96 19.92 -13.27
CA HIS A 355 20.57 18.53 -13.02
C HIS A 355 19.18 18.38 -12.37
N VAL A 356 18.34 19.41 -12.53
CA VAL A 356 16.97 19.45 -12.05
C VAL A 356 16.05 19.12 -13.22
N VAL A 357 15.11 18.20 -13.00
CA VAL A 357 14.07 17.87 -13.96
C VAL A 357 13.00 18.98 -13.98
N SER A 358 12.64 19.42 -15.17
CA SER A 358 11.55 20.38 -15.39
C SER A 358 10.66 19.88 -16.52
N TRP A 359 9.35 20.04 -16.36
CA TRP A 359 8.39 19.71 -17.39
C TRP A 359 8.34 20.84 -18.43
N LYS A 360 8.81 20.54 -19.64
CA LYS A 360 8.91 21.50 -20.74
C LYS A 360 8.51 20.86 -22.06
N GLU A 361 8.06 21.70 -22.98
CA GLU A 361 7.74 21.35 -24.35
C GLU A 361 8.87 21.70 -25.34
N ASP A 362 10.08 22.03 -24.83
CA ASP A 362 11.22 22.46 -25.64
C ASP A 362 11.58 21.42 -26.73
N PRO A 363 11.63 21.80 -28.02
CA PRO A 363 11.99 20.92 -29.11
C PRO A 363 13.51 20.71 -29.24
N MET A 364 13.96 19.69 -29.99
CA MET A 364 15.31 19.64 -30.55
C MET A 364 15.29 20.18 -31.98
N VAL A 365 16.24 21.06 -32.30
CA VAL A 365 16.27 21.77 -33.58
C VAL A 365 17.62 21.60 -34.24
N PHE A 366 17.62 21.33 -35.54
CA PHE A 366 18.82 21.10 -36.31
C PHE A 366 18.79 21.86 -37.64
N VAL A 367 19.93 22.40 -38.06
CA VAL A 367 20.12 23.04 -39.36
C VAL A 367 21.23 22.31 -40.10
N ASN A 368 20.90 21.68 -41.23
CA ASN A 368 21.79 20.77 -41.95
C ASN A 368 22.39 19.70 -41.02
N ASP A 369 21.52 19.08 -40.22
CA ASP A 369 21.83 18.11 -39.16
C ASP A 369 22.68 18.64 -37.99
N HIS A 370 23.09 19.91 -37.96
CA HIS A 370 23.75 20.51 -36.79
C HIS A 370 22.76 21.04 -35.77
N VAL A 371 22.93 20.66 -34.50
CA VAL A 371 22.06 21.08 -33.40
C VAL A 371 22.05 22.60 -33.19
N LYS A 372 20.90 23.13 -32.75
CA LYS A 372 20.71 24.48 -32.23
C LYS A 372 20.20 24.42 -30.79
N ILE A 373 20.72 25.31 -29.96
CA ILE A 373 20.39 25.40 -28.53
C ILE A 373 19.11 26.22 -28.39
N ILE A 374 18.07 25.62 -27.80
CA ILE A 374 16.83 26.32 -27.48
C ILE A 374 17.12 27.40 -26.45
N ASN A 375 16.71 28.63 -26.75
CA ASN A 375 16.83 29.80 -25.89
C ASN A 375 18.29 30.07 -25.43
N GLY A 376 19.27 29.65 -26.24
CA GLY A 376 20.70 29.83 -25.96
C GLY A 376 21.18 31.28 -26.12
N THR A 377 22.29 31.60 -25.45
CA THR A 377 22.85 32.97 -25.39
C THR A 377 23.67 33.37 -26.62
N ASN A 378 24.21 32.42 -27.38
CA ASN A 378 24.98 32.67 -28.60
C ASN A 378 24.07 32.63 -29.85
N PRO A 379 23.81 33.78 -30.52
CA PRO A 379 22.86 33.85 -31.64
C PRO A 379 23.20 32.97 -32.86
N ALA A 380 24.47 32.57 -33.04
CA ALA A 380 24.88 31.70 -34.13
C ALA A 380 24.51 30.23 -33.92
N GLU A 381 24.39 29.84 -32.66
CA GLU A 381 24.18 28.46 -32.21
C GLU A 381 22.79 28.26 -31.60
N SER A 382 22.03 29.34 -31.38
CA SER A 382 20.74 29.29 -30.72
C SER A 382 19.55 29.54 -31.64
N VAL A 383 18.39 29.15 -31.14
CA VAL A 383 17.09 29.43 -31.70
C VAL A 383 16.12 29.68 -30.54
N THR A 384 15.14 30.56 -30.73
CA THR A 384 14.13 30.85 -29.70
C THR A 384 12.86 30.08 -30.00
N TYR A 385 12.33 29.36 -29.01
CA TYR A 385 11.02 28.74 -29.08
C TYR A 385 10.04 29.50 -28.19
N PHE A 386 8.88 29.85 -28.76
CA PHE A 386 7.80 30.56 -28.10
C PHE A 386 6.60 29.61 -27.95
N SER A 387 6.37 29.15 -26.72
CA SER A 387 5.27 28.24 -26.36
C SER A 387 3.90 28.81 -26.71
N ASP A 388 3.65 30.07 -26.36
CA ASP A 388 2.33 30.71 -26.49
C ASP A 388 1.83 30.82 -27.94
N THR A 389 2.74 30.75 -28.91
CA THR A 389 2.44 30.85 -30.34
C THR A 389 2.88 29.64 -31.14
N ASN A 390 3.40 28.60 -30.47
CA ASN A 390 3.95 27.41 -31.10
C ASN A 390 4.92 27.75 -32.25
N GLN A 391 5.82 28.71 -32.00
CA GLN A 391 6.71 29.28 -33.02
C GLN A 391 8.18 29.19 -32.64
N LEU A 392 8.97 28.77 -33.61
CA LEU A 392 10.42 28.76 -33.58
C LEU A 392 10.97 29.92 -34.42
N MET A 393 11.84 30.75 -33.82
CA MET A 393 12.42 31.92 -34.46
C MET A 393 13.95 31.88 -34.45
N PHE A 394 14.55 32.00 -35.63
CA PHE A 394 15.99 32.18 -35.78
C PHE A 394 16.43 33.63 -35.53
N PRO A 395 17.54 33.87 -34.80
CA PRO A 395 18.07 35.21 -34.58
C PRO A 395 18.45 35.93 -35.88
N ALA A 396 18.28 37.26 -35.88
CA ALA A 396 18.66 38.09 -37.01
C ALA A 396 20.17 37.91 -37.34
N GLY A 397 20.48 37.70 -38.63
CA GLY A 397 21.84 37.45 -39.12
C GLY A 397 22.25 35.97 -39.19
N TYR A 398 21.47 35.05 -38.60
CA TYR A 398 21.72 33.61 -38.60
C TYR A 398 20.53 32.81 -39.15
N ILE A 399 19.74 33.46 -40.01
CA ILE A 399 18.52 32.89 -40.59
C ILE A 399 18.91 31.83 -41.63
N PRO A 400 18.37 30.59 -41.53
CA PRO A 400 18.54 29.57 -42.55
C PRO A 400 18.10 30.05 -43.94
N THR A 401 18.88 29.70 -44.96
CA THR A 401 18.71 30.18 -46.34
C THR A 401 18.33 29.06 -47.30
N THR A 402 18.02 29.42 -48.55
CA THR A 402 17.68 28.46 -49.61
C THR A 402 18.72 27.34 -49.71
N GLY A 403 18.24 26.10 -49.70
CA GLY A 403 19.06 24.88 -49.73
C GLY A 403 19.46 24.34 -48.35
N ASN A 404 19.23 25.10 -47.26
CA ASN A 404 19.36 24.54 -45.92
C ASN A 404 18.17 23.62 -45.59
N THR A 405 18.43 22.63 -44.74
CA THR A 405 17.41 21.75 -44.17
C THR A 405 17.24 22.07 -42.69
N VAL A 406 16.03 22.40 -42.24
CA VAL A 406 15.70 22.60 -40.82
C VAL A 406 14.90 21.40 -40.34
N LYS A 407 15.40 20.70 -39.33
CA LYS A 407 14.74 19.56 -38.70
C LYS A 407 14.33 19.94 -37.28
N ILE A 408 13.07 19.68 -36.93
CA ILE A 408 12.51 19.99 -35.62
C ILE A 408 11.88 18.70 -35.06
N VAL A 409 12.30 18.31 -33.86
CA VAL A 409 11.82 17.11 -33.16
C VAL A 409 11.19 17.53 -31.84
N TYR A 410 9.95 17.13 -31.60
CA TYR A 410 9.19 17.53 -30.41
C TYR A 410 8.18 16.46 -30.01
N LYS A 411 7.68 16.56 -28.77
CA LYS A 411 6.67 15.65 -28.23
C LYS A 411 5.28 16.22 -28.41
N TYR A 412 4.32 15.35 -28.67
CA TYR A 412 2.91 15.72 -28.77
C TYR A 412 2.06 14.55 -28.24
N VAL A 413 0.81 14.83 -27.89
CA VAL A 413 -0.11 13.82 -27.36
C VAL A 413 -0.96 13.25 -28.49
N THR A 414 -0.88 11.93 -28.66
CA THR A 414 -1.88 11.13 -29.36
C THR A 414 -2.73 10.42 -28.31
N LYS A 415 -4.05 10.65 -28.27
CA LYS A 415 -4.90 10.16 -27.19
C LYS A 415 -6.21 9.57 -27.70
N GLN A 416 -6.52 8.37 -27.21
CA GLN A 416 -7.80 7.71 -27.40
C GLN A 416 -8.02 6.84 -26.16
N LEU A 417 -8.87 7.29 -25.24
CA LEU A 417 -9.11 6.59 -23.98
C LEU A 417 -10.17 5.51 -24.07
N ASP A 418 -11.03 5.64 -25.07
CA ASP A 418 -12.19 4.81 -25.20
C ASP A 418 -12.28 4.22 -26.60
N MET A 419 -12.77 3.00 -26.67
CA MET A 419 -12.97 2.32 -27.93
C MET A 419 -14.29 2.75 -28.55
N VAL A 420 -14.23 3.20 -29.81
CA VAL A 420 -15.41 3.71 -30.53
C VAL A 420 -16.41 2.59 -30.89
N SER A 421 -15.94 1.34 -30.90
CA SER A 421 -16.75 0.13 -31.09
C SER A 421 -15.99 -1.07 -30.54
N GLU A 422 -16.69 -2.06 -30.01
CA GLU A 422 -16.13 -3.36 -29.61
C GLU A 422 -15.52 -4.08 -30.83
N PRO A 423 -14.18 -4.23 -30.91
CA PRO A 423 -13.54 -4.93 -32.01
C PRO A 423 -13.28 -6.39 -31.68
N ASN A 424 -12.59 -7.09 -32.58
CA ASN A 424 -12.07 -8.41 -32.21
C ASN A 424 -10.86 -8.30 -31.26
N SER A 425 -9.96 -7.33 -31.43
CA SER A 425 -8.79 -7.26 -30.55
C SER A 425 -8.48 -5.80 -30.20
N PRO A 426 -8.60 -5.39 -28.93
CA PRO A 426 -8.04 -4.13 -28.45
C PRO A 426 -6.52 -4.14 -28.50
N PHE A 427 -5.96 -2.97 -28.79
CA PHE A 427 -4.54 -2.69 -28.73
C PHE A 427 -4.30 -1.54 -27.77
N VAL A 428 -3.46 -1.78 -26.75
CA VAL A 428 -3.18 -0.86 -25.65
C VAL A 428 -1.76 -0.33 -25.78
N ILE A 429 -1.60 0.98 -25.59
CA ILE A 429 -0.31 1.68 -25.60
C ILE A 429 -0.22 2.62 -24.39
N GLY A 430 0.80 2.41 -23.57
CA GLY A 430 1.36 3.40 -22.66
C GLY A 430 2.75 3.83 -23.15
N GLU A 431 2.99 5.13 -23.36
CA GLU A 431 4.30 5.62 -23.82
C GLU A 431 4.81 6.79 -22.95
N TRP A 432 6.00 6.59 -22.39
CA TRP A 432 6.74 7.59 -21.62
C TRP A 432 7.73 8.33 -22.51
N ALA A 433 7.99 9.59 -22.17
CA ALA A 433 9.03 10.39 -22.80
C ALA A 433 9.84 11.13 -21.73
N PHE A 434 11.17 11.13 -21.86
CA PHE A 434 12.06 11.80 -20.92
C PHE A 434 13.37 12.18 -21.60
N ARG A 435 14.03 13.24 -21.10
CA ARG A 435 15.32 13.71 -21.64
C ARG A 435 16.46 13.54 -20.64
N MET A 436 17.41 12.66 -20.97
CA MET A 436 18.63 12.40 -20.19
C MET A 436 19.82 13.19 -20.72
N THR A 437 20.57 13.81 -19.81
CA THR A 437 21.72 14.67 -20.13
C THR A 437 23.06 14.00 -19.81
N GLU A 438 23.08 12.97 -18.95
CA GLU A 438 24.31 12.37 -18.46
C GLU A 438 24.21 10.86 -18.27
N ALA A 439 25.35 10.17 -18.42
CA ALA A 439 25.47 8.76 -18.13
C ALA A 439 25.24 8.46 -16.64
N GLY A 440 24.62 7.33 -16.36
CA GLY A 440 24.18 6.94 -15.02
C GLY A 440 22.75 7.34 -14.69
N GLN A 441 22.18 8.33 -15.39
CA GLN A 441 20.76 8.67 -15.23
C GLN A 441 19.88 7.49 -15.64
N MET A 442 18.85 7.24 -14.85
CA MET A 442 17.89 6.16 -15.05
C MET A 442 16.46 6.69 -14.94
N PHE A 443 15.53 6.07 -15.67
CA PHE A 443 14.09 6.26 -15.57
C PHE A 443 13.42 4.89 -15.38
N ARG A 444 12.38 4.82 -14.54
CA ARG A 444 11.59 3.61 -14.31
C ARG A 444 10.15 3.82 -14.79
N GLY A 445 9.72 3.02 -15.75
CA GLY A 445 8.31 2.73 -15.98
C GLY A 445 7.91 1.46 -15.23
N VAL A 446 6.66 1.33 -14.85
CA VAL A 446 6.08 0.15 -14.22
C VAL A 446 4.79 -0.17 -14.93
N THR A 447 4.65 -1.44 -15.32
CA THR A 447 3.42 -1.94 -15.93
C THR A 447 2.91 -3.12 -15.13
N ILE A 448 1.62 -3.11 -14.84
CA ILE A 448 0.92 -4.21 -14.17
C ILE A 448 -0.01 -4.84 -15.19
N TYR A 449 0.12 -6.14 -15.41
CA TYR A 449 -0.79 -6.92 -16.23
C TYR A 449 -1.53 -7.94 -15.37
N GLY A 450 -2.85 -8.06 -15.54
CA GLY A 450 -3.63 -9.07 -14.83
C GLY A 450 -4.90 -9.46 -15.57
N ILE A 451 -5.50 -10.58 -15.15
CA ILE A 451 -6.79 -11.08 -15.63
C ILE A 451 -7.53 -11.70 -14.46
N THR A 452 -8.81 -11.38 -14.31
CA THR A 452 -9.71 -12.03 -13.35
C THR A 452 -11.10 -12.26 -13.94
N ASP A 453 -11.96 -12.95 -13.20
CA ASP A 453 -13.38 -13.09 -13.49
C ASP A 453 -14.06 -11.71 -13.43
N LEU A 454 -15.03 -11.46 -14.30
CA LEU A 454 -15.77 -10.19 -14.27
C LEU A 454 -16.74 -10.19 -13.07
N ASN A 455 -16.55 -9.25 -12.14
CA ASN A 455 -17.39 -9.12 -10.95
C ASN A 455 -18.45 -8.03 -11.13
N ASP A 456 -18.00 -6.79 -11.33
CA ASP A 456 -18.86 -5.60 -11.39
C ASP A 456 -18.32 -4.49 -12.31
N GLY A 457 -17.26 -4.78 -13.08
CA GLY A 457 -16.81 -3.92 -14.17
C GLY A 457 -17.88 -3.69 -15.24
N MET A 458 -17.94 -2.50 -15.82
CA MET A 458 -18.94 -2.15 -16.84
C MET A 458 -18.32 -1.51 -18.08
N ASP A 459 -18.95 -1.70 -19.24
CA ASP A 459 -18.55 -1.13 -20.54
C ASP A 459 -19.35 0.13 -20.93
N THR A 460 -20.67 0.12 -20.75
CA THR A 460 -21.60 1.18 -21.19
C THR A 460 -21.55 2.45 -20.34
N SER A 461 -21.10 2.31 -19.09
CA SER A 461 -20.77 3.40 -18.17
C SER A 461 -19.50 2.94 -17.45
N PRO A 462 -18.32 3.13 -18.06
CA PRO A 462 -17.09 2.50 -17.62
C PRO A 462 -16.88 2.62 -16.12
N LEU A 463 -16.86 1.47 -15.47
CA LEU A 463 -16.58 1.30 -14.05
C LEU A 463 -15.47 0.27 -13.92
N LEU A 464 -14.44 0.62 -13.15
CA LEU A 464 -13.37 -0.31 -12.81
C LEU A 464 -13.93 -1.46 -11.97
N ASP A 465 -13.59 -2.68 -12.31
CA ASP A 465 -13.95 -3.88 -11.57
C ASP A 465 -13.34 -3.86 -10.15
N SER A 466 -14.12 -4.30 -9.17
CA SER A 466 -13.77 -4.30 -7.75
C SER A 466 -12.51 -5.12 -7.45
N GLU A 467 -12.29 -6.25 -8.12
CA GLU A 467 -11.09 -7.06 -7.92
C GLU A 467 -9.86 -6.42 -8.59
N VAL A 468 -10.05 -5.77 -9.75
CA VAL A 468 -8.99 -4.96 -10.37
C VAL A 468 -8.58 -3.82 -9.43
N GLN A 469 -9.55 -3.13 -8.84
CA GLN A 469 -9.29 -2.09 -7.84
C GLN A 469 -8.58 -2.64 -6.60
N TYR A 470 -8.93 -3.85 -6.14
CA TYR A 470 -8.28 -4.51 -5.00
C TYR A 470 -6.76 -4.62 -5.22
N TYR A 471 -6.34 -5.22 -6.34
CA TYR A 471 -4.93 -5.42 -6.66
C TYR A 471 -4.18 -4.12 -6.96
N LEU A 472 -4.84 -3.16 -7.63
CA LEU A 472 -4.26 -1.84 -7.86
C LEU A 472 -4.09 -1.05 -6.57
N LYS A 473 -5.00 -1.20 -5.60
CA LYS A 473 -4.83 -0.59 -4.27
C LYS A 473 -3.73 -1.27 -3.49
N GLU A 474 -3.65 -2.59 -3.49
CA GLU A 474 -2.52 -3.31 -2.89
C GLU A 474 -1.18 -2.85 -3.46
N THR A 475 -1.10 -2.62 -4.77
CA THR A 475 0.15 -2.20 -5.41
C THR A 475 0.42 -0.71 -5.24
N PHE A 476 -0.53 0.18 -5.59
CA PHE A 476 -0.31 1.63 -5.64
C PHE A 476 -0.65 2.38 -4.35
N ASN A 477 -1.34 1.74 -3.42
CA ASN A 477 -1.72 2.27 -2.10
C ASN A 477 -1.64 1.17 -1.01
N PRO A 478 -0.48 0.49 -0.87
CA PRO A 478 -0.29 -0.63 0.05
C PRO A 478 -0.52 -0.24 1.51
N TYR A 479 -0.85 -1.23 2.35
CA TYR A 479 -0.71 -1.09 3.80
C TYR A 479 0.77 -0.97 4.16
N ASP A 480 1.20 0.18 4.67
CA ASP A 480 2.62 0.53 4.79
C ASP A 480 3.15 0.53 6.24
N LEU A 481 4.45 0.77 6.44
CA LEU A 481 5.08 0.75 7.76
C LEU A 481 4.58 1.86 8.69
N ARG A 482 4.08 2.97 8.14
CA ARG A 482 3.47 4.05 8.92
C ARG A 482 2.10 3.58 9.40
N ASP A 483 1.28 3.01 8.53
CA ASP A 483 0.00 2.40 8.91
C ASP A 483 0.20 1.31 9.96
N ALA A 484 1.26 0.50 9.84
CA ALA A 484 1.51 -0.60 10.76
C ALA A 484 1.79 -0.16 12.20
N VAL A 485 2.32 1.04 12.41
CA VAL A 485 2.59 1.57 13.76
C VAL A 485 1.40 2.34 14.34
N HIS A 486 0.28 2.43 13.61
CA HIS A 486 -0.98 2.99 14.07
C HIS A 486 -2.07 1.92 14.01
N LYS A 487 -2.78 1.68 15.11
CA LYS A 487 -3.84 0.67 15.14
C LYS A 487 -5.01 1.25 15.89
N ASP A 488 -6.14 1.36 15.19
CA ASP A 488 -7.39 1.88 15.76
C ASP A 488 -8.46 0.79 15.88
N THR A 489 -8.13 -0.44 15.47
CA THR A 489 -9.07 -1.57 15.46
C THR A 489 -8.47 -2.80 16.13
N ARG A 490 -9.37 -3.68 16.58
CA ARG A 490 -9.03 -4.98 17.18
C ARG A 490 -9.81 -6.07 16.47
N ARG A 491 -9.17 -7.18 16.11
CA ARG A 491 -9.79 -8.30 15.42
C ARG A 491 -10.28 -9.34 16.41
N HIS A 492 -11.53 -9.76 16.25
CA HIS A 492 -12.20 -10.75 17.08
C HIS A 492 -12.73 -11.91 16.25
N VAL A 493 -12.93 -13.04 16.91
CA VAL A 493 -13.59 -14.20 16.31
C VAL A 493 -14.72 -14.70 17.22
N PHE A 494 -15.86 -15.01 16.60
CA PHE A 494 -16.95 -15.76 17.19
C PHE A 494 -17.02 -17.13 16.51
N ILE A 495 -17.08 -18.22 17.28
CA ILE A 495 -17.16 -19.58 16.77
C ILE A 495 -18.29 -20.33 17.50
N ASP A 496 -19.19 -20.93 16.74
CA ASP A 496 -20.10 -21.98 17.22
C ASP A 496 -19.89 -23.23 16.36
N GLU A 497 -19.21 -24.24 16.94
CA GLU A 497 -18.84 -25.47 16.25
C GLU A 497 -20.05 -26.29 15.77
N SER A 498 -21.22 -26.12 16.40
CA SER A 498 -22.43 -26.89 16.06
C SER A 498 -23.66 -26.25 16.70
N LEU A 499 -24.40 -25.46 15.91
CA LEU A 499 -25.62 -24.79 16.36
C LEU A 499 -26.59 -25.74 17.08
N SER A 500 -26.96 -25.39 18.31
CA SER A 500 -27.88 -26.20 19.13
C SER A 500 -29.35 -26.12 18.68
N ALA A 501 -29.70 -25.10 17.90
CA ALA A 501 -31.04 -24.86 17.35
C ALA A 501 -30.93 -24.10 16.02
N SER A 502 -31.99 -24.12 15.23
CA SER A 502 -32.06 -23.27 14.03
C SER A 502 -32.09 -21.80 14.43
N GLN A 503 -31.21 -21.00 13.82
CA GLN A 503 -30.95 -19.62 14.22
C GLN A 503 -30.61 -18.74 13.00
N SER A 504 -31.03 -17.49 13.03
CA SER A 504 -30.74 -16.49 11.98
C SER A 504 -29.96 -15.29 12.50
N ILE A 505 -29.87 -15.09 13.81
CA ILE A 505 -29.39 -13.84 14.42
C ILE A 505 -28.26 -14.19 15.38
N PHE A 506 -27.10 -13.54 15.20
CA PHE A 506 -25.94 -13.67 16.06
C PHE A 506 -25.55 -12.29 16.58
N VAL A 507 -25.58 -12.11 17.91
CA VAL A 507 -25.16 -10.88 18.57
C VAL A 507 -23.67 -11.01 18.88
N LEU A 508 -22.88 -10.06 18.40
CA LEU A 508 -21.43 -10.06 18.58
C LEU A 508 -21.09 -9.56 19.99
N ALA A 509 -20.19 -10.26 20.66
CA ALA A 509 -19.96 -10.06 22.09
C ALA A 509 -19.15 -8.79 22.42
N ASN A 510 -18.36 -8.30 21.47
CA ASN A 510 -17.46 -7.17 21.67
C ASN A 510 -18.03 -5.91 21.00
N ALA A 511 -17.93 -4.80 21.72
CA ALA A 511 -18.34 -3.47 21.32
C ALA A 511 -17.28 -2.46 21.80
N PRO A 512 -17.24 -1.24 21.25
CA PRO A 512 -18.01 -0.78 20.09
C PRO A 512 -17.43 -1.25 18.74
N MET A 513 -18.32 -1.63 17.83
CA MET A 513 -18.01 -1.82 16.41
C MET A 513 -18.13 -0.49 15.65
N SER A 514 -17.45 -0.39 14.50
CA SER A 514 -17.57 0.80 13.67
C SER A 514 -19.01 0.97 13.18
N ILE A 515 -19.58 2.15 13.41
CA ILE A 515 -20.95 2.49 12.96
C ILE A 515 -20.99 2.63 11.44
N SER A 516 -19.92 3.16 10.84
CA SER A 516 -19.73 3.21 9.40
C SER A 516 -19.02 1.95 8.94
N LEU A 517 -19.79 0.97 8.47
CA LEU A 517 -19.22 -0.30 8.02
C LEU A 517 -18.31 -0.10 6.81
N PRO A 518 -17.11 -0.70 6.81
CA PRO A 518 -16.25 -0.66 5.64
C PRO A 518 -16.81 -1.49 4.49
N ASP A 519 -16.38 -1.13 3.28
CA ASP A 519 -16.61 -1.90 2.07
C ASP A 519 -15.98 -3.29 2.22
N TRP A 520 -16.72 -4.32 1.82
CA TRP A 520 -16.45 -5.70 2.23
C TRP A 520 -15.36 -6.37 1.39
N ASP A 521 -15.35 -6.05 0.10
CA ASP A 521 -14.54 -6.60 -0.98
C ASP A 521 -13.34 -5.72 -1.34
N GLN A 522 -13.13 -4.58 -0.67
CA GLN A 522 -11.99 -3.70 -0.92
C GLN A 522 -10.72 -4.12 -0.18
N TYR A 523 -9.57 -3.83 -0.79
CA TYR A 523 -8.27 -3.98 -0.16
C TYR A 523 -8.15 -3.07 1.07
N CYS A 524 -7.31 -3.49 2.01
CA CYS A 524 -6.99 -2.75 3.23
C CYS A 524 -8.15 -2.49 4.21
N THR A 525 -9.36 -3.02 3.99
CA THR A 525 -10.44 -2.87 4.97
C THR A 525 -10.40 -3.94 6.07
N PHE A 526 -11.08 -3.67 7.19
CA PHE A 526 -11.26 -4.61 8.31
C PHE A 526 -12.71 -5.11 8.38
N ALA A 527 -13.36 -5.24 7.23
CA ALA A 527 -14.70 -5.79 7.14
C ALA A 527 -14.81 -7.18 7.79
N GLU A 528 -16.03 -7.52 8.20
CA GLU A 528 -16.32 -8.83 8.76
C GLU A 528 -16.22 -9.93 7.69
N ARG A 529 -15.87 -11.15 8.12
CA ARG A 529 -15.90 -12.35 7.28
C ARG A 529 -16.72 -13.41 7.99
N VAL A 530 -17.71 -13.96 7.32
CA VAL A 530 -18.64 -14.95 7.88
C VAL A 530 -18.47 -16.25 7.12
N LEU A 531 -18.11 -17.32 7.83
CA LEU A 531 -18.03 -18.67 7.29
C LEU A 531 -19.18 -19.51 7.85
N VAL A 532 -19.87 -20.23 6.96
CA VAL A 532 -20.89 -21.23 7.29
C VAL A 532 -20.44 -22.57 6.75
N ASP A 533 -20.23 -23.55 7.64
CA ASP A 533 -19.65 -24.85 7.30
C ASP A 533 -18.34 -24.76 6.49
N GLY A 534 -17.54 -23.73 6.76
CA GLY A 534 -16.27 -23.45 6.08
C GLY A 534 -16.39 -22.67 4.76
N VAL A 535 -17.61 -22.29 4.34
CA VAL A 535 -17.85 -21.54 3.10
C VAL A 535 -18.05 -20.05 3.40
N LEU A 536 -17.29 -19.18 2.73
CA LEU A 536 -17.42 -17.73 2.85
C LEU A 536 -18.79 -17.27 2.36
N GLN A 537 -19.45 -16.46 3.18
CA GLN A 537 -20.74 -15.85 2.90
C GLN A 537 -20.55 -14.39 2.50
N VAL A 538 -21.34 -13.91 1.55
CA VAL A 538 -21.26 -12.55 1.01
C VAL A 538 -22.43 -11.71 1.56
N PRO A 539 -22.17 -10.56 2.19
CA PRO A 539 -23.22 -9.72 2.73
C PRO A 539 -24.02 -9.01 1.63
N THR A 540 -25.25 -8.62 1.94
CA THR A 540 -26.10 -7.89 0.98
C THR A 540 -25.53 -6.54 0.52
N ARG A 541 -24.62 -5.94 1.30
CA ARG A 541 -23.97 -4.68 0.93
C ARG A 541 -22.88 -4.85 -0.13
N ALA A 542 -22.40 -6.07 -0.35
CA ALA A 542 -21.41 -6.43 -1.36
C ALA A 542 -22.03 -7.27 -2.49
N GLY A 543 -23.30 -6.99 -2.83
CA GLY A 543 -24.03 -7.71 -3.89
C GLY A 543 -24.51 -9.12 -3.54
N GLY A 544 -24.13 -9.67 -2.38
CA GLY A 544 -24.56 -10.98 -1.91
C GLY A 544 -26.01 -11.06 -1.40
N TYR A 545 -26.41 -12.24 -0.92
CA TYR A 545 -27.75 -12.47 -0.34
C TYR A 545 -27.71 -13.27 0.97
N ASP A 546 -26.54 -13.44 1.59
CA ASP A 546 -26.39 -14.40 2.69
C ASP A 546 -26.75 -13.79 4.04
N TYR A 547 -26.23 -12.59 4.34
CA TYR A 547 -26.45 -11.93 5.62
C TYR A 547 -26.36 -10.39 5.56
N THR A 548 -26.79 -9.74 6.64
CA THR A 548 -26.57 -8.30 6.94
C THR A 548 -25.87 -8.12 8.28
N LEU A 549 -24.94 -7.18 8.37
CA LEU A 549 -24.39 -6.67 9.63
C LEU A 549 -25.05 -5.34 9.97
N SER A 550 -25.58 -5.21 11.20
CA SER A 550 -26.09 -3.94 11.74
C SER A 550 -25.42 -3.62 13.07
N VAL A 551 -25.06 -2.36 13.29
CA VAL A 551 -24.46 -1.89 14.55
C VAL A 551 -25.42 -0.94 15.26
N SER A 552 -25.65 -1.17 16.55
CA SER A 552 -26.50 -0.32 17.38
C SER A 552 -25.78 1.00 17.71
N SER A 553 -26.34 2.14 17.30
CA SER A 553 -25.78 3.46 17.62
C SER A 553 -25.80 3.81 19.12
N THR A 554 -26.54 3.05 19.94
CA THR A 554 -26.64 3.29 21.40
C THR A 554 -25.71 2.39 22.21
N THR A 555 -25.32 1.23 21.68
CA THR A 555 -24.53 0.25 22.42
C THR A 555 -23.23 -0.15 21.72
N GLY A 556 -23.04 0.23 20.46
CA GLY A 556 -21.90 -0.19 19.65
C GLY A 556 -21.91 -1.68 19.30
N VAL A 557 -22.92 -2.44 19.73
CA VAL A 557 -23.01 -3.89 19.52
C VAL A 557 -23.41 -4.18 18.08
N GLY A 558 -22.64 -5.04 17.41
CA GLY A 558 -22.97 -5.58 16.09
C GLY A 558 -23.88 -6.81 16.15
N THR A 559 -24.72 -6.96 15.14
CA THR A 559 -25.61 -8.11 14.96
C THR A 559 -25.54 -8.60 13.53
N ILE A 560 -25.21 -9.87 13.34
CA ILE A 560 -25.30 -10.57 12.05
C ILE A 560 -26.68 -11.20 11.93
N THR A 561 -27.38 -10.91 10.83
CA THR A 561 -28.69 -11.49 10.50
C THR A 561 -28.62 -12.19 9.15
N PHE A 562 -28.77 -13.51 9.15
CA PHE A 562 -28.87 -14.33 7.93
C PHE A 562 -30.25 -14.20 7.29
N THR A 563 -30.29 -14.18 5.96
CA THR A 563 -31.54 -14.08 5.19
C THR A 563 -32.41 -15.33 5.33
N SER A 564 -31.79 -16.49 5.55
CA SER A 564 -32.44 -17.77 5.85
C SER A 564 -31.92 -18.36 7.17
N PRO A 565 -32.78 -19.00 7.99
CA PRO A 565 -32.31 -19.67 9.21
C PRO A 565 -31.31 -20.78 8.91
N LEU A 566 -30.18 -20.76 9.62
CA LEU A 566 -29.22 -21.85 9.62
C LEU A 566 -29.78 -23.05 10.38
N ALA A 567 -29.40 -24.26 9.98
CA ALA A 567 -29.91 -25.49 10.56
C ALA A 567 -29.19 -25.84 11.87
N THR A 568 -29.83 -26.67 12.71
CA THR A 568 -29.15 -27.30 13.85
C THR A 568 -27.97 -28.13 13.35
N GLY A 569 -26.81 -27.99 14.00
CA GLY A 569 -25.57 -28.71 13.67
C GLY A 569 -24.64 -27.99 12.69
N THR A 570 -25.02 -26.82 12.17
CA THR A 570 -24.15 -25.98 11.33
C THR A 570 -22.99 -25.40 12.14
N HIS A 571 -21.79 -25.34 11.54
CA HIS A 571 -20.63 -24.64 12.08
C HIS A 571 -20.63 -23.19 11.59
N VAL A 572 -20.54 -22.22 12.50
CA VAL A 572 -20.50 -20.79 12.16
C VAL A 572 -19.23 -20.16 12.73
N LYS A 573 -18.49 -19.45 11.87
CA LYS A 573 -17.37 -18.59 12.27
C LYS A 573 -17.61 -17.17 11.76
N ILE A 574 -17.45 -16.19 12.64
CA ILE A 574 -17.59 -14.77 12.30
C ILE A 574 -16.33 -14.06 12.78
N LEU A 575 -15.56 -13.53 11.82
CA LEU A 575 -14.44 -12.63 12.06
C LEU A 575 -14.96 -11.20 11.93
N TYR A 576 -14.66 -10.35 12.90
CA TYR A 576 -15.13 -8.96 12.90
C TYR A 576 -14.17 -8.07 13.65
N SER A 577 -14.22 -6.77 13.38
CA SER A 577 -13.36 -5.80 14.04
C SER A 577 -14.16 -4.82 14.88
N THR A 578 -13.64 -4.49 16.07
CA THR A 578 -14.12 -3.38 16.88
C THR A 578 -13.27 -2.15 16.61
N GLN A 579 -13.88 -0.97 16.69
CA GLN A 579 -13.20 0.31 16.71
C GLN A 579 -13.52 0.88 18.09
N PRO A 580 -12.65 0.69 19.09
CA PRO A 580 -12.98 0.94 20.49
C PRO A 580 -12.92 2.43 20.81
N SER A 581 -13.74 3.21 20.10
CA SER A 581 -14.05 4.60 20.38
C SER A 581 -15.54 4.77 20.62
N TRP A 582 -15.88 5.66 21.53
CA TRP A 582 -17.26 5.93 21.90
C TRP A 582 -17.49 7.41 22.11
N TYR A 583 -18.65 7.86 21.64
CA TYR A 583 -19.15 9.21 21.87
C TYR A 583 -20.54 9.10 22.46
N ALA A 584 -20.78 9.83 23.54
CA ALA A 584 -22.09 9.91 24.14
C ALA A 584 -22.41 11.33 24.63
N SER A 585 -23.70 11.64 24.59
CA SER A 585 -24.27 12.86 25.13
C SER A 585 -25.57 12.47 25.85
N ASP A 586 -25.66 12.81 27.13
CA ASP A 586 -26.83 12.49 27.95
C ASP A 586 -26.98 13.51 29.09
N SER A 587 -28.05 13.39 29.87
CA SER A 587 -28.30 14.21 31.05
C SER A 587 -28.84 13.40 32.21
N ILE A 588 -28.38 13.72 33.41
CA ILE A 588 -28.85 13.12 34.66
C ILE A 588 -29.63 14.18 35.41
N THR A 589 -30.94 13.97 35.60
CA THR A 589 -31.75 14.79 36.50
C THR A 589 -31.67 14.24 37.91
N PHE A 590 -31.31 15.09 38.86
CA PHE A 590 -31.16 14.75 40.26
C PHE A 590 -32.46 14.94 41.03
N THR A 591 -32.49 14.49 42.29
CA THR A 591 -33.69 14.62 43.11
C THR A 591 -34.00 16.10 43.36
N ALA A 592 -35.22 16.53 43.04
CA ALA A 592 -35.62 17.91 43.29
C ALA A 592 -35.74 18.18 44.81
N THR A 593 -35.22 19.33 45.24
CA THR A 593 -35.38 19.83 46.61
C THR A 593 -36.57 20.77 46.66
N GLU A 594 -37.60 20.40 47.41
CA GLU A 594 -38.80 21.21 47.63
C GLU A 594 -38.82 21.80 49.04
N LEU A 595 -38.99 23.12 49.13
CA LEU A 595 -39.16 23.82 50.40
C LEU A 595 -40.50 24.55 50.40
N THR A 596 -41.30 24.32 51.44
CA THR A 596 -42.58 25.02 51.65
C THR A 596 -42.59 25.63 53.03
N GLU A 597 -42.86 26.93 53.09
CA GLU A 597 -42.77 27.72 54.32
C GLU A 597 -44.01 28.62 54.49
N THR A 598 -44.35 28.91 55.75
CA THR A 598 -45.48 29.78 56.14
C THR A 598 -45.12 30.55 57.42
N PRO A 599 -45.38 31.88 57.56
CA PRO A 599 -45.96 32.86 56.63
C PRO A 599 -44.90 33.76 55.91
N ILE A 600 -45.30 34.52 54.87
CA ILE A 600 -44.41 35.27 53.94
C ILE A 600 -44.00 36.66 54.48
N ASP A 601 -44.53 37.09 55.63
CA ASP A 601 -44.23 38.40 56.23
C ASP A 601 -43.31 38.29 57.48
N PRO A 602 -42.09 38.85 57.46
CA PRO A 602 -41.41 39.58 56.37
C PRO A 602 -40.85 38.66 55.25
N PRO A 603 -40.46 39.21 54.07
CA PRO A 603 -40.01 38.41 52.92
C PRO A 603 -38.93 37.41 53.35
N PRO A 604 -39.19 36.10 53.21
CA PRO A 604 -38.25 35.08 53.67
C PRO A 604 -37.08 34.98 52.68
N THR A 605 -35.86 34.93 53.23
CA THR A 605 -34.73 34.30 52.55
C THR A 605 -34.71 32.83 52.97
N VAL A 606 -34.72 31.93 51.99
CA VAL A 606 -34.57 30.50 52.25
C VAL A 606 -33.19 30.06 51.80
N THR A 607 -32.60 29.15 52.56
CA THR A 607 -31.35 28.49 52.21
C THR A 607 -31.57 26.98 52.21
N ALA A 608 -31.11 26.32 51.16
CA ALA A 608 -31.14 24.88 51.01
C ALA A 608 -29.75 24.38 50.66
N ASP A 609 -29.26 23.39 51.41
CA ASP A 609 -28.12 22.58 50.98
C ASP A 609 -28.62 21.61 49.90
N ILE A 610 -28.00 21.66 48.72
CA ILE A 610 -28.26 20.72 47.65
C ILE A 610 -26.99 19.91 47.41
N THR A 611 -27.04 18.66 47.86
CA THR A 611 -25.97 17.68 47.68
C THR A 611 -26.55 16.39 47.11
N ASP A 612 -26.04 15.96 45.97
CA ASP A 612 -26.42 14.69 45.34
C ASP A 612 -25.27 14.13 44.49
N SER A 613 -25.31 12.84 44.21
CA SER A 613 -24.34 12.15 43.35
C SER A 613 -25.01 11.02 42.58
N ALA A 614 -24.68 10.89 41.30
CA ALA A 614 -25.26 9.87 40.45
C ALA A 614 -24.24 9.33 39.45
N TYR A 615 -24.42 8.07 39.06
CA TYR A 615 -23.63 7.41 38.04
C TYR A 615 -24.30 7.58 36.68
N ALA A 616 -23.50 7.88 35.67
CA ALA A 616 -23.87 7.67 34.28
C ALA A 616 -23.97 6.16 33.98
N PRO A 617 -24.74 5.76 32.95
CA PRO A 617 -24.67 4.40 32.42
C PRO A 617 -23.24 4.05 32.00
N VAL A 618 -22.79 2.84 32.33
CA VAL A 618 -21.50 2.31 31.87
C VAL A 618 -21.55 2.19 30.34
N ASP A 619 -20.55 2.74 29.69
CA ASP A 619 -20.50 2.76 28.23
C ASP A 619 -19.93 1.47 27.63
N PRO A 620 -19.95 1.30 26.30
CA PRO A 620 -19.41 0.11 25.64
C PRO A 620 -17.90 -0.10 25.79
N LEU A 621 -17.13 0.91 26.22
CA LEU A 621 -15.69 0.79 26.51
C LEU A 621 -15.43 0.33 27.96
N GLY A 622 -16.49 0.22 28.78
CA GLY A 622 -16.39 -0.13 30.18
C GLY A 622 -16.05 1.07 31.08
N LEU A 623 -16.22 2.31 30.59
CA LEU A 623 -16.07 3.51 31.41
C LEU A 623 -17.25 3.68 32.34
N ASN A 624 -16.97 3.89 33.62
CA ASN A 624 -17.94 4.22 34.63
C ASN A 624 -17.71 5.65 35.12
N MET A 625 -18.68 6.53 34.88
CA MET A 625 -18.61 7.94 35.27
C MET A 625 -19.63 8.23 36.36
N SER A 626 -19.24 9.08 37.31
CA SER A 626 -20.16 9.66 38.28
C SER A 626 -19.97 11.16 38.39
N PHE A 627 -21.08 11.85 38.62
CA PHE A 627 -21.12 13.30 38.84
C PHE A 627 -21.63 13.57 40.23
N ALA A 628 -21.02 14.53 40.91
CA ALA A 628 -21.39 14.93 42.26
C ALA A 628 -21.29 16.44 42.42
N PHE A 629 -22.19 17.00 43.23
CA PHE A 629 -22.18 18.40 43.62
C PHE A 629 -22.59 18.60 45.07
N ASP A 630 -22.11 19.68 45.67
CA ASP A 630 -22.49 20.19 47.01
C ASP A 630 -22.44 21.72 46.99
N PHE A 631 -23.63 22.35 47.03
CA PHE A 631 -23.78 23.80 47.10
C PHE A 631 -25.01 24.23 47.90
N ASP A 632 -24.90 25.38 48.56
CA ASP A 632 -26.02 26.06 49.20
C ASP A 632 -26.74 26.96 48.19
N VAL A 633 -28.07 26.84 48.08
CA VAL A 633 -28.91 27.74 47.28
C VAL A 633 -29.69 28.66 48.21
N GLN A 634 -29.46 29.97 48.06
CA GLN A 634 -30.21 31.01 48.73
C GLN A 634 -31.22 31.62 47.77
N VAL A 635 -32.49 31.63 48.15
CA VAL A 635 -33.56 32.29 47.39
C VAL A 635 -34.13 33.41 48.24
N GLU A 636 -33.94 34.64 47.78
CA GLU A 636 -34.50 35.85 48.37
C GLU A 636 -35.72 36.30 47.57
N LEU A 637 -36.87 36.43 48.24
CA LEU A 637 -38.08 36.98 47.63
C LEU A 637 -38.02 38.51 47.63
N THR A 638 -38.12 39.11 46.44
CA THR A 638 -38.10 40.59 46.27
C THR A 638 -39.46 41.14 45.83
N GLY A 639 -40.34 40.30 45.27
CA GLY A 639 -41.71 40.62 44.86
C GLY A 639 -42.78 40.33 45.93
N THR A 640 -43.97 40.92 45.74
CA THR A 640 -45.16 40.69 46.61
C THR A 640 -45.99 39.50 46.11
N ALA A 641 -46.63 38.75 47.02
CA ALA A 641 -47.29 37.46 46.78
C ALA A 641 -48.19 37.33 45.52
N ASN A 642 -48.38 36.08 45.07
CA ASN A 642 -49.14 35.62 43.89
C ASN A 642 -48.39 35.71 42.55
N PHE A 643 -47.19 35.15 42.50
CA PHE A 643 -46.42 34.99 41.27
C PHE A 643 -45.87 33.56 41.09
N THR A 644 -45.44 33.27 39.87
CA THR A 644 -44.64 32.09 39.54
C THR A 644 -43.47 32.56 38.70
N GLU A 645 -42.26 32.27 39.15
CA GLU A 645 -41.02 32.64 38.44
C GLU A 645 -40.07 31.45 38.40
N VAL A 646 -39.42 31.26 37.25
CA VAL A 646 -38.44 30.20 37.00
C VAL A 646 -37.13 30.85 36.59
N VAL A 647 -36.05 30.51 37.27
CA VAL A 647 -34.68 30.93 36.91
C VAL A 647 -33.84 29.67 36.70
N THR A 648 -32.99 29.68 35.68
CA THR A 648 -32.01 28.61 35.42
C THR A 648 -30.61 29.17 35.60
N LEU A 649 -29.75 28.42 36.30
CA LEU A 649 -28.32 28.69 36.44
C LEU A 649 -27.55 27.57 35.75
N ASP A 650 -26.57 27.92 34.92
CA ASP A 650 -25.80 26.96 34.13
C ASP A 650 -24.30 27.09 34.48
N TRP A 651 -23.61 25.97 34.73
CA TRP A 651 -22.15 25.88 34.84
C TRP A 651 -21.60 24.96 33.76
N GLU A 652 -20.63 25.42 32.98
CA GLU A 652 -19.99 24.64 31.92
C GLU A 652 -18.51 24.38 32.26
N GLU A 653 -18.06 23.15 31.99
CA GLU A 653 -16.65 22.75 32.11
C GLU A 653 -16.23 21.86 30.94
N TRP A 654 -15.00 22.04 30.46
CA TRP A 654 -14.38 21.26 29.40
C TRP A 654 -12.99 20.78 29.81
N ILE A 655 -12.73 19.49 29.64
CA ILE A 655 -11.41 18.88 29.80
C ILE A 655 -11.15 17.93 28.63
N GLU A 656 -9.89 17.79 28.22
CA GLU A 656 -9.46 16.97 27.09
C GLU A 656 -8.13 16.29 27.39
N ASP A 657 -7.80 15.26 26.59
CA ASP A 657 -6.51 14.57 26.54
C ASP A 657 -6.00 14.04 27.89
N PHE A 658 -6.83 13.30 28.62
CA PHE A 658 -6.41 12.62 29.85
C PHE A 658 -6.71 11.12 29.84
N LYS A 659 -5.89 10.36 30.56
CA LYS A 659 -5.89 8.89 30.52
C LYS A 659 -6.44 8.31 31.81
N VAL A 660 -7.51 7.55 31.69
CA VAL A 660 -8.11 6.79 32.79
C VAL A 660 -7.49 5.40 32.81
N LEU A 661 -6.74 5.07 33.85
CA LEU A 661 -6.09 3.77 34.01
C LEU A 661 -7.08 2.71 34.52
N SER A 662 -6.87 1.46 34.10
CA SER A 662 -7.65 0.31 34.58
C SER A 662 -7.06 -0.19 35.90
N ASP A 663 -7.60 0.25 37.04
CA ASP A 663 -7.32 -0.39 38.33
C ASP A 663 -8.55 -0.42 39.25
N PRO A 664 -9.14 -1.60 39.52
CA PRO A 664 -10.22 -1.73 40.48
C PRO A 664 -9.76 -1.81 41.96
N ASN A 665 -8.47 -1.78 42.28
CA ASN A 665 -7.95 -2.22 43.59
C ASN A 665 -6.93 -1.35 44.33
N ILE A 666 -6.60 -0.13 43.90
CA ILE A 666 -5.74 0.76 44.69
C ILE A 666 -6.53 2.00 45.12
N GLY A 667 -6.84 2.07 46.43
CA GLY A 667 -7.46 3.23 47.07
C GLY A 667 -6.51 4.42 47.26
N ASP A 668 -5.60 4.65 46.33
CA ASP A 668 -4.61 5.74 46.36
C ASP A 668 -4.14 6.03 44.91
N ASP A 669 -4.49 7.21 44.40
CA ASP A 669 -3.91 7.94 43.25
C ASP A 669 -4.25 7.64 41.76
N ASP A 670 -5.19 6.77 41.39
CA ASP A 670 -5.59 6.57 39.95
C ASP A 670 -7.08 6.88 39.65
N VAL A 671 -7.68 7.75 40.47
CA VAL A 671 -8.99 8.35 40.19
C VAL A 671 -8.77 9.74 39.60
N ASP A 672 -9.13 9.97 38.34
CA ASP A 672 -9.14 11.32 37.76
C ASP A 672 -10.30 12.12 38.37
N HIS A 673 -10.03 12.66 39.55
CA HIS A 673 -10.93 13.48 40.34
C HIS A 673 -10.68 14.95 40.02
N HIS A 674 -11.68 15.59 39.40
CA HIS A 674 -11.65 17.02 39.17
C HIS A 674 -12.65 17.71 40.09
N THR A 675 -12.15 18.62 40.95
CA THR A 675 -12.98 19.45 41.84
C THR A 675 -12.79 20.92 41.51
N LEU A 676 -13.89 21.63 41.27
CA LEU A 676 -13.86 23.07 41.03
C LEU A 676 -14.25 23.85 42.28
N ASN A 677 -13.54 24.96 42.52
CA ASN A 677 -13.94 25.98 43.49
C ASN A 677 -14.51 27.16 42.69
N HIS A 678 -15.83 27.26 42.58
CA HIS A 678 -16.46 28.41 41.92
C HIS A 678 -16.72 29.56 42.91
N GLU A 679 -16.86 30.78 42.39
CA GLU A 679 -17.35 31.92 43.16
C GLU A 679 -18.89 31.88 43.26
N ASN A 680 -19.47 32.61 44.22
CA ASN A 680 -20.92 32.71 44.35
C ASN A 680 -21.54 33.25 43.04
N ILE A 681 -22.59 32.59 42.56
CA ILE A 681 -23.36 33.06 41.41
C ILE A 681 -24.68 33.61 41.90
N THR A 682 -24.95 34.88 41.58
CA THR A 682 -26.24 35.52 41.88
C THR A 682 -26.96 35.89 40.59
N LEU A 683 -28.19 35.41 40.44
CA LEU A 683 -29.12 35.77 39.38
C LEU A 683 -30.32 36.50 39.97
N VAL A 684 -30.60 37.67 39.40
CA VAL A 684 -31.72 38.54 39.81
C VAL A 684 -32.85 38.36 38.81
N GLY A 685 -33.93 37.74 39.24
CA GLY A 685 -35.19 37.67 38.55
C GLY A 685 -36.03 38.95 38.72
N THR A 686 -37.29 38.87 38.31
CA THR A 686 -38.28 39.94 38.41
C THR A 686 -38.74 40.13 39.85
N ASP A 687 -39.04 39.02 40.53
CA ASP A 687 -39.62 38.96 41.88
C ASP A 687 -38.79 38.09 42.85
N ILE A 688 -37.68 37.51 42.39
CA ILE A 688 -36.74 36.69 43.19
C ILE A 688 -35.28 37.05 42.90
N THR A 689 -34.39 36.80 43.87
CA THR A 689 -32.95 36.73 43.66
C THR A 689 -32.46 35.35 44.12
N VAL A 690 -31.79 34.61 43.25
CA VAL A 690 -31.19 33.31 43.57
C VAL A 690 -29.68 33.50 43.68
N THR A 691 -29.08 33.09 44.79
CA THR A 691 -27.63 33.04 44.98
C THR A 691 -27.21 31.62 45.29
N VAL A 692 -26.33 31.06 44.47
CA VAL A 692 -25.69 29.77 44.75
C VAL A 692 -24.33 30.02 45.36
N ILE A 693 -24.11 29.41 46.52
CA ILE A 693 -22.91 29.51 47.33
C ILE A 693 -22.28 28.11 47.33
N PRO A 694 -21.17 27.90 46.60
CA PRO A 694 -20.48 26.63 46.63
C PRO A 694 -19.89 26.41 48.03
N THR A 695 -20.44 25.44 48.75
CA THR A 695 -20.02 25.02 50.10
C THR A 695 -19.07 23.83 50.05
N GLY A 696 -19.15 23.03 48.98
CA GLY A 696 -18.31 21.87 48.71
C GLY A 696 -17.68 21.93 47.32
N TYR A 697 -17.96 20.92 46.49
CA TYR A 697 -17.34 20.69 45.19
C TYR A 697 -18.40 20.43 44.12
N PHE A 698 -18.11 20.79 42.87
CA PHE A 698 -18.71 20.15 41.68
C PHE A 698 -17.60 19.39 40.97
N GLY A 699 -17.87 18.13 40.62
CA GLY A 699 -16.84 17.28 40.04
C GLY A 699 -17.35 15.97 39.46
N TRP A 700 -16.41 15.26 38.84
CA TRP A 700 -16.61 13.92 38.29
C TRP A 700 -15.60 12.93 38.88
N ASN A 701 -15.98 11.66 38.82
CA ASN A 701 -15.11 10.52 39.08
C ASN A 701 -15.33 9.50 37.96
N ILE A 702 -14.24 9.17 37.25
CA ILE A 702 -14.23 8.30 36.08
C ILE A 702 -13.28 7.14 36.34
N THR A 703 -13.74 5.92 36.09
CA THR A 703 -12.94 4.70 36.21
C THR A 703 -13.14 3.82 34.97
N ALA A 704 -12.07 3.15 34.51
CA ALA A 704 -12.15 2.16 33.45
C ALA A 704 -12.13 0.74 34.05
N ASN A 705 -13.14 -0.08 33.74
CA ASN A 705 -13.27 -1.41 34.35
C ASN A 705 -12.40 -2.49 33.72
N ASP A 706 -12.09 -2.36 32.43
CA ASP A 706 -11.44 -3.41 31.65
C ASP A 706 -10.02 -3.03 31.23
N GLU A 707 -9.87 -1.87 30.60
CA GLU A 707 -8.60 -1.42 30.01
C GLU A 707 -8.45 0.10 30.10
N ALA A 708 -7.19 0.54 30.15
CA ALA A 708 -6.88 1.97 30.13
C ALA A 708 -7.51 2.65 28.90
N THR A 709 -8.21 3.75 29.14
CA THR A 709 -9.01 4.45 28.14
C THR A 709 -8.64 5.93 28.16
N VAL A 710 -8.50 6.53 26.99
CA VAL A 710 -8.22 7.97 26.85
C VAL A 710 -9.56 8.69 26.69
N ILE A 711 -9.76 9.75 27.47
CA ILE A 711 -10.85 10.71 27.27
C ILE A 711 -10.31 11.81 26.37
N ASP A 712 -10.76 11.82 25.12
CA ASP A 712 -10.40 12.83 24.12
C ASP A 712 -11.01 14.19 24.46
N GLY A 713 -12.19 14.19 25.07
CA GLY A 713 -12.90 15.41 25.44
C GLY A 713 -14.11 15.10 26.31
N LEU A 714 -14.33 15.91 27.33
CA LEU A 714 -15.47 15.83 28.25
C LEU A 714 -15.99 17.24 28.53
N ALA A 715 -17.19 17.52 28.03
CA ALA A 715 -18.01 18.67 28.38
C ALA A 715 -19.01 18.28 29.47
N THR A 716 -19.14 19.11 30.50
CA THR A 716 -20.19 18.95 31.52
C THR A 716 -20.91 20.27 31.74
N TYR A 717 -22.22 20.20 31.91
CA TYR A 717 -23.13 21.31 32.14
C TYR A 717 -23.99 21.00 33.36
N LEU A 718 -23.87 21.76 34.44
CA LEU A 718 -24.79 21.68 35.57
C LEU A 718 -25.84 22.79 35.44
N ASP A 719 -27.09 22.39 35.18
CA ASP A 719 -28.26 23.26 35.08
C ASP A 719 -29.07 23.15 36.38
N LEU A 720 -29.22 24.26 37.11
CA LEU A 720 -30.09 24.34 38.29
C LEU A 720 -31.34 25.16 37.95
N VAL A 721 -32.48 24.49 37.85
CA VAL A 721 -33.78 25.14 37.66
C VAL A 721 -34.43 25.43 39.01
N VAL A 722 -34.69 26.69 39.31
CA VAL A 722 -35.38 27.14 40.52
C VAL A 722 -36.78 27.67 40.15
N ASP A 723 -37.82 26.93 40.50
CA ASP A 723 -39.24 27.31 40.33
C ASP A 723 -39.80 27.79 41.67
N VAL A 724 -40.20 29.06 41.73
CA VAL A 724 -40.78 29.68 42.92
C VAL A 724 -42.26 29.97 42.67
N ARG A 725 -43.13 29.47 43.55
CA ARG A 725 -44.59 29.69 43.51
C ARG A 725 -45.07 30.25 44.82
N THR A 726 -45.67 31.44 44.78
CA THR A 726 -46.28 32.08 45.95
C THR A 726 -47.80 32.12 45.82
N TYR A 727 -48.52 31.86 46.91
CA TYR A 727 -49.97 31.96 46.95
C TYR A 727 -50.45 32.53 48.28
N GLU A 728 -51.32 33.53 48.19
CA GLU A 728 -51.92 34.19 49.34
C GLU A 728 -53.45 34.01 49.32
N ASN A 729 -54.02 33.56 50.44
CA ASN A 729 -55.47 33.58 50.67
C ASN A 729 -55.82 34.24 52.01
N ALA A 730 -57.12 34.47 52.26
CA ALA A 730 -57.61 35.20 53.44
C ALA A 730 -57.21 34.62 54.83
N THR A 731 -56.60 33.44 54.89
CA THR A 731 -56.23 32.73 56.12
C THR A 731 -54.82 32.13 56.11
N THR A 732 -54.11 32.14 55.00
CA THR A 732 -52.80 31.47 54.87
C THR A 732 -52.00 32.04 53.70
N GLU A 733 -50.73 32.32 53.94
CA GLU A 733 -49.72 32.63 52.95
C GLU A 733 -48.71 31.49 52.92
N TRP A 734 -48.46 30.94 51.75
CA TRP A 734 -47.43 29.93 51.57
C TRP A 734 -46.63 30.21 50.30
N PHE A 735 -45.35 29.87 50.35
CA PHE A 735 -44.50 29.84 49.17
C PHE A 735 -43.83 28.48 49.07
N ASN A 736 -43.67 28.01 47.83
CA ASN A 736 -42.97 26.79 47.49
C ASN A 736 -41.79 27.15 46.58
N VAL A 737 -40.61 26.66 46.93
CA VAL A 737 -39.42 26.70 46.08
C VAL A 737 -39.09 25.26 45.71
N THR A 738 -39.06 24.97 44.41
CA THR A 738 -38.62 23.69 43.86
C THR A 738 -37.30 23.91 43.11
N MET A 739 -36.24 23.23 43.54
CA MET A 739 -34.91 23.32 42.93
C MET A 739 -34.59 21.98 42.27
N THR A 740 -34.37 21.99 40.96
CA THR A 740 -34.14 20.78 40.15
C THR A 740 -32.77 20.88 39.47
N PRO A 741 -31.75 20.17 39.99
CA PRO A 741 -30.45 20.08 39.34
C PRO A 741 -30.49 19.06 38.20
N THR A 742 -29.85 19.38 37.09
CA THR A 742 -29.62 18.47 35.96
C THR A 742 -28.17 18.61 35.53
N VAL A 743 -27.44 17.51 35.41
CA VAL A 743 -26.11 17.51 34.80
C VAL A 743 -26.22 16.95 33.39
N SER A 744 -26.02 17.77 32.38
CA SER A 744 -25.82 17.33 31.01
C SER A 744 -24.34 17.11 30.75
N TYR A 745 -23.96 16.05 30.05
CA TYR A 745 -22.57 15.75 29.75
C TYR A 745 -22.44 15.26 28.32
N THR A 746 -21.30 15.54 27.71
CA THR A 746 -20.93 15.06 26.38
C THR A 746 -19.46 14.69 26.38
N TYR A 747 -19.13 13.49 25.93
CA TYR A 747 -17.74 13.04 25.90
C TYR A 747 -17.43 12.17 24.71
N SER A 748 -16.15 12.15 24.36
CA SER A 748 -15.53 11.19 23.44
C SER A 748 -14.39 10.50 24.15
N ALA A 749 -14.30 9.19 23.99
CA ALA A 749 -13.24 8.37 24.54
C ALA A 749 -12.81 7.29 23.55
N HIS A 750 -11.57 6.84 23.65
CA HIS A 750 -11.08 5.70 22.89
C HIS A 750 -10.09 4.84 23.68
N GLN A 751 -10.02 3.58 23.27
CA GLN A 751 -8.91 2.67 23.55
C GLN A 751 -8.13 2.49 22.24
N GLU A 752 -6.86 2.14 22.34
CA GLU A 752 -6.04 1.88 21.17
C GLU A 752 -6.36 0.51 20.56
N GLY A 753 -6.02 0.32 19.30
CA GLY A 753 -6.10 -0.97 18.61
C GLY A 753 -5.08 -1.99 19.13
N ALA A 754 -5.03 -3.14 18.46
CA ALA A 754 -4.18 -4.25 18.91
C ALA A 754 -3.45 -4.95 17.76
N TYR A 755 -2.31 -5.53 18.12
CA TYR A 755 -1.76 -6.70 17.45
C TYR A 755 -2.21 -7.95 18.19
N GLU A 756 -2.96 -8.82 17.55
CA GLU A 756 -3.48 -10.02 18.20
C GLU A 756 -2.36 -10.99 18.59
N TRP A 757 -1.26 -11.02 17.83
CA TRP A 757 -0.17 -11.97 18.02
C TRP A 757 1.23 -11.34 18.01
N MET A 758 2.09 -11.80 18.91
CA MET A 758 3.55 -11.77 18.77
C MET A 758 4.09 -13.19 18.66
N VAL A 759 4.78 -13.48 17.56
CA VAL A 759 5.23 -14.82 17.18
C VAL A 759 6.75 -14.88 17.08
N VAL A 760 7.34 -15.85 17.77
CA VAL A 760 8.77 -16.19 17.66
C VAL A 760 8.92 -17.65 17.21
N GLY A 761 9.92 -17.94 16.39
CA GLY A 761 10.14 -19.29 15.90
C GLY A 761 10.42 -20.31 17.01
N LYS A 762 9.81 -21.49 16.96
CA LYS A 762 10.14 -22.62 17.86
C LYS A 762 11.64 -22.95 17.82
N ASP A 763 12.21 -22.93 16.62
CA ASP A 763 13.62 -23.26 16.37
C ASP A 763 14.53 -22.02 16.40
N ALA A 764 13.98 -20.86 16.76
CA ALA A 764 14.73 -19.62 16.98
C ALA A 764 15.67 -19.74 18.18
N LYS A 765 16.62 -18.82 18.30
CA LYS A 765 17.50 -18.77 19.48
C LYS A 765 16.88 -17.86 20.53
N THR A 766 17.29 -18.04 21.79
CA THR A 766 16.77 -17.23 22.92
C THR A 766 16.97 -15.73 22.73
N ILE A 767 17.92 -15.34 21.87
CA ILE A 767 18.17 -13.95 21.51
C ILE A 767 17.01 -13.33 20.72
N ASP A 768 16.32 -14.11 19.87
CA ASP A 768 15.16 -13.65 19.10
C ASP A 768 13.97 -13.41 20.04
N SER A 769 13.78 -14.25 21.07
CA SER A 769 12.79 -14.05 22.13
C SER A 769 13.12 -12.83 23.03
N ALA A 770 14.41 -12.52 23.21
CA ALA A 770 14.80 -11.29 23.90
C ALA A 770 14.50 -10.06 23.02
N GLY A 771 14.68 -10.18 21.70
CA GLY A 771 14.31 -9.15 20.73
C GLY A 771 12.80 -8.89 20.68
N SER A 772 11.97 -9.93 20.69
CA SER A 772 10.51 -9.77 20.67
C SER A 772 9.97 -8.98 21.86
N ALA A 773 10.61 -9.07 23.03
CA ALA A 773 10.24 -8.28 24.20
C ALA A 773 10.43 -6.76 23.97
N TYR A 774 11.43 -6.35 23.18
CA TYR A 774 11.57 -4.95 22.78
C TYR A 774 10.44 -4.52 21.84
N VAL A 775 10.06 -5.38 20.89
CA VAL A 775 8.99 -5.09 19.94
C VAL A 775 7.66 -4.88 20.67
N THR A 776 7.26 -5.81 21.54
CA THR A 776 6.01 -5.68 22.30
C THR A 776 6.04 -4.45 23.20
N GLN A 777 7.20 -4.14 23.81
CA GLN A 777 7.33 -2.96 24.65
C GLN A 777 7.29 -1.64 23.88
N ALA A 778 7.71 -1.63 22.61
CA ALA A 778 7.59 -0.46 21.75
C ALA A 778 6.12 -0.14 21.45
N PHE A 779 5.35 -1.15 21.06
CA PHE A 779 3.91 -0.98 20.82
C PHE A 779 3.14 -0.60 22.08
N ASP A 780 3.33 -1.34 23.18
CA ASP A 780 2.58 -1.13 24.41
C ASP A 780 2.95 0.21 25.09
N SER A 781 4.23 0.47 25.33
CA SER A 781 4.61 1.62 26.15
C SER A 781 4.84 2.93 25.39
N LEU A 782 5.13 2.89 24.09
CA LEU A 782 5.31 4.11 23.30
C LEU A 782 4.11 4.45 22.42
N LYS A 783 3.30 3.46 22.05
CA LYS A 783 2.12 3.63 21.19
C LYS A 783 0.81 3.25 21.86
N GLN A 784 0.85 2.61 23.03
CA GLN A 784 -0.35 2.11 23.73
C GLN A 784 -1.14 1.08 22.91
N ILE A 785 -0.52 0.50 21.87
CA ILE A 785 -1.10 -0.56 21.06
C ILE A 785 -0.84 -1.89 21.75
N HIS A 786 -1.91 -2.58 22.11
CA HIS A 786 -1.82 -3.81 22.89
C HIS A 786 -1.36 -5.01 22.06
N VAL A 787 -0.66 -5.95 22.69
CA VAL A 787 -0.35 -7.26 22.11
C VAL A 787 -1.10 -8.34 22.89
N THR A 788 -2.11 -8.94 22.27
CA THR A 788 -3.07 -9.81 22.98
C THR A 788 -2.48 -11.16 23.39
N LEU A 789 -1.78 -11.85 22.49
CA LEU A 789 -1.20 -13.16 22.73
C LEU A 789 0.24 -13.26 22.23
N THR A 790 1.02 -14.13 22.88
CA THR A 790 2.32 -14.55 22.38
C THR A 790 2.30 -16.03 22.05
N GLY A 791 2.96 -16.43 20.96
CA GLY A 791 2.94 -17.80 20.46
C GLY A 791 4.22 -18.19 19.72
N MET A 792 4.32 -19.48 19.40
CA MET A 792 5.34 -20.02 18.50
C MET A 792 4.85 -19.97 17.04
N ASP A 793 5.76 -20.06 16.08
CA ASP A 793 5.38 -20.29 14.68
C ASP A 793 4.71 -21.67 14.52
N ILE A 794 5.41 -22.74 14.94
CA ILE A 794 4.98 -24.14 14.85
C ILE A 794 4.91 -24.79 16.23
N LYS A 795 4.19 -25.92 16.33
CA LYS A 795 4.00 -26.64 17.58
C LYS A 795 5.30 -27.22 18.13
N ASP A 796 5.63 -26.91 19.38
CA ASP A 796 6.65 -27.62 20.13
C ASP A 796 6.08 -28.86 20.83
N ALA A 797 6.47 -30.03 20.38
CA ALA A 797 6.02 -31.29 20.95
C ALA A 797 6.74 -31.68 22.27
N LEU A 798 7.83 -31.00 22.64
CA LEU A 798 8.70 -31.42 23.74
C LEU A 798 8.64 -30.48 24.96
N TYR A 799 8.84 -29.18 24.78
CA TYR A 799 8.92 -28.22 25.90
C TYR A 799 7.68 -27.32 26.00
N GLY A 800 6.99 -27.06 24.89
CA GLY A 800 5.81 -26.20 24.78
C GLY A 800 4.53 -26.87 24.28
N ILE A 801 4.22 -28.10 24.72
CA ILE A 801 3.10 -28.91 24.16
C ILE A 801 1.72 -28.23 24.18
N TYR A 802 1.49 -27.31 25.12
CA TYR A 802 0.24 -26.57 25.27
C TYR A 802 0.39 -25.07 24.95
N ALA A 803 1.57 -24.65 24.48
CA ALA A 803 1.78 -23.26 24.10
C ALA A 803 1.13 -23.00 22.72
N PRO A 804 0.55 -21.79 22.51
CA PRO A 804 -0.02 -21.41 21.23
C PRO A 804 0.96 -21.47 20.07
N TYR A 805 0.46 -21.79 18.88
CA TYR A 805 1.20 -21.67 17.63
C TYR A 805 0.28 -21.24 16.49
N VAL A 806 0.85 -20.64 15.44
CA VAL A 806 0.08 -19.94 14.42
C VAL A 806 0.09 -20.58 13.03
N MET A 807 1.08 -21.42 12.72
CA MET A 807 1.16 -22.07 11.42
C MET A 807 0.31 -23.34 11.38
N ASN A 808 -0.27 -23.64 10.22
CA ASN A 808 -1.03 -24.86 9.98
C ASN A 808 -0.10 -26.02 9.61
N GLY A 809 -0.21 -27.15 10.30
CA GLY A 809 0.61 -28.33 10.05
C GLY A 809 0.37 -29.43 11.07
N THR A 810 0.94 -30.61 10.80
CA THR A 810 0.54 -31.83 11.53
C THR A 810 1.43 -32.21 12.71
N THR A 811 2.77 -32.08 12.63
CA THR A 811 3.69 -32.38 13.76
C THR A 811 5.11 -31.81 13.60
N GLY A 812 5.69 -31.16 14.63
CA GLY A 812 7.10 -31.32 15.04
C GLY A 812 8.24 -30.57 14.32
N THR A 813 8.27 -30.47 12.98
CA THR A 813 9.35 -29.78 12.23
C THR A 813 8.80 -28.86 11.14
N LYS A 814 9.57 -27.85 10.69
CA LYS A 814 9.10 -26.89 9.67
C LYS A 814 8.66 -27.55 8.36
N SER A 815 9.27 -28.66 7.96
CA SER A 815 8.85 -29.37 6.73
C SER A 815 7.44 -29.96 6.84
N ASP A 816 6.97 -30.27 8.04
CA ASP A 816 5.62 -30.81 8.27
C ASP A 816 4.53 -29.73 8.22
N TYR A 817 4.93 -28.46 8.04
CA TYR A 817 4.08 -27.27 7.91
C TYR A 817 4.19 -26.65 6.51
N ARG A 818 4.81 -27.39 5.57
CA ARG A 818 4.84 -27.03 4.16
C ARG A 818 4.06 -28.06 3.36
N ASP A 819 3.33 -27.60 2.35
CA ASP A 819 2.64 -28.47 1.41
C ASP A 819 3.62 -29.10 0.39
N SER A 820 3.08 -29.83 -0.60
CA SER A 820 3.91 -30.47 -1.64
C SER A 820 4.63 -29.49 -2.56
N LEU A 821 4.18 -28.23 -2.63
CA LEU A 821 4.79 -27.15 -3.41
C LEU A 821 5.80 -26.35 -2.57
N GLY A 822 5.93 -26.65 -1.28
CA GLY A 822 6.82 -25.95 -0.35
C GLY A 822 6.18 -24.74 0.33
N ARG A 823 4.89 -24.48 0.11
CA ARG A 823 4.15 -23.36 0.71
C ARG A 823 3.84 -23.64 2.16
N SER A 824 4.03 -22.63 3.02
CA SER A 824 3.51 -22.64 4.39
C SER A 824 2.14 -21.97 4.45
N HIS A 825 1.34 -22.30 5.46
CA HIS A 825 0.00 -21.73 5.65
C HIS A 825 -0.19 -21.31 7.10
N LEU A 826 -0.91 -20.21 7.32
CA LEU A 826 -1.43 -19.87 8.63
C LEU A 826 -2.55 -20.83 9.00
N ALA A 827 -2.69 -21.13 10.29
CA ALA A 827 -3.87 -21.81 10.81
C ALA A 827 -5.06 -20.84 10.82
N ASP A 828 -6.27 -21.37 10.80
CA ASP A 828 -7.47 -20.54 10.87
C ASP A 828 -7.61 -19.87 12.24
N ASP A 829 -7.59 -20.67 13.30
CA ASP A 829 -7.71 -20.22 14.70
C ASP A 829 -6.96 -21.18 15.64
N TRP A 830 -6.50 -20.64 16.77
CA TRP A 830 -5.96 -21.45 17.89
C TRP A 830 -6.96 -21.56 19.05
N CYS A 831 -7.79 -20.54 19.23
CA CYS A 831 -8.82 -20.46 20.26
C CYS A 831 -10.09 -19.80 19.71
N THR A 832 -11.14 -19.76 20.51
CA THR A 832 -12.45 -19.21 20.11
C THR A 832 -12.58 -17.70 20.34
N THR A 833 -11.48 -17.00 20.64
CA THR A 833 -11.51 -15.58 21.02
C THR A 833 -10.52 -14.71 20.24
N VAL A 834 -9.40 -15.27 19.79
CA VAL A 834 -8.37 -14.57 19.01
C VAL A 834 -8.11 -15.35 17.71
N PRO A 835 -8.44 -14.78 16.53
CA PRO A 835 -8.21 -15.45 15.26
C PRO A 835 -6.72 -15.48 14.91
N ILE A 836 -6.33 -16.33 13.96
CA ILE A 836 -4.99 -16.28 13.36
C ILE A 836 -5.08 -15.69 11.95
N ALA A 837 -5.77 -16.37 11.03
CA ALA A 837 -6.03 -15.80 9.71
C ALA A 837 -6.90 -14.53 9.84
N SER A 838 -6.55 -13.48 9.09
CA SER A 838 -7.11 -12.13 9.15
C SER A 838 -6.69 -11.26 10.36
N SER A 839 -5.76 -11.73 11.20
CA SER A 839 -5.26 -10.97 12.35
C SER A 839 -4.11 -10.03 12.02
N ASN A 840 -3.86 -9.06 12.90
CA ASN A 840 -2.63 -8.29 12.95
C ASN A 840 -1.57 -9.08 13.74
N MET A 841 -0.44 -9.37 13.13
CA MET A 841 0.58 -10.25 13.68
C MET A 841 1.98 -9.64 13.61
N LEU A 842 2.72 -9.79 14.70
CA LEU A 842 4.12 -9.42 14.82
C LEU A 842 4.99 -10.67 14.70
N PHE A 843 6.03 -10.63 13.87
CA PHE A 843 7.02 -11.70 13.74
C PHE A 843 8.42 -11.20 14.05
N THR A 844 9.17 -11.95 14.88
CA THR A 844 10.59 -11.68 15.15
C THR A 844 11.45 -12.89 14.81
N GLY A 845 12.60 -12.62 14.20
CA GLY A 845 13.56 -13.61 13.71
C GLY A 845 13.42 -13.85 12.21
N GLY A 846 14.54 -14.09 11.53
CA GLY A 846 14.57 -14.24 10.07
C GLY A 846 13.83 -15.48 9.56
N ALA A 847 13.58 -15.53 8.25
CA ALA A 847 12.83 -16.61 7.60
C ALA A 847 13.36 -18.02 7.95
N ARG A 848 14.67 -18.17 8.15
CA ARG A 848 15.25 -19.46 8.60
C ARG A 848 14.91 -19.82 10.04
N ALA A 849 14.71 -18.85 10.92
CA ALA A 849 14.40 -19.04 12.33
C ALA A 849 12.89 -19.12 12.59
N ASN A 850 12.07 -18.37 11.84
CA ASN A 850 10.62 -18.24 12.05
C ASN A 850 9.86 -18.53 10.75
N LEU A 851 8.95 -19.52 10.76
CA LEU A 851 8.17 -19.95 9.59
C LEU A 851 7.12 -18.91 9.16
N GLY A 852 6.66 -18.05 10.07
CA GLY A 852 5.82 -16.90 9.71
C GLY A 852 6.61 -15.83 8.95
N THR A 853 7.85 -15.57 9.36
CA THR A 853 8.75 -14.71 8.57
C THR A 853 9.06 -15.30 7.20
N GLU A 854 9.19 -16.63 7.11
CA GLU A 854 9.32 -17.32 5.81
C GLU A 854 8.06 -17.22 4.95
N TYR A 855 6.87 -17.30 5.54
CA TYR A 855 5.61 -17.10 4.83
C TYR A 855 5.55 -15.71 4.17
N PHE A 856 5.85 -14.66 4.95
CA PHE A 856 5.80 -13.29 4.44
C PHE A 856 6.99 -12.91 3.55
N ASN A 857 8.07 -13.69 3.56
CA ASN A 857 9.27 -13.42 2.76
C ASN A 857 8.97 -13.31 1.26
N ASP A 858 8.00 -14.08 0.77
CA ASP A 858 7.57 -14.10 -0.64
C ASP A 858 6.66 -12.91 -1.03
N PHE A 859 6.40 -11.98 -0.11
CA PHE A 859 5.54 -10.82 -0.34
C PHE A 859 6.22 -9.47 -0.05
N THR A 860 7.41 -9.50 0.56
CA THR A 860 8.13 -8.31 1.06
C THR A 860 9.15 -7.79 0.06
N MET A 861 9.35 -6.47 -0.02
CA MET A 861 10.35 -5.88 -0.92
C MET A 861 11.78 -6.00 -0.37
N ALA A 862 11.94 -6.24 0.94
CA ALA A 862 13.21 -6.58 1.57
C ALA A 862 13.19 -8.04 2.06
N PHE A 863 13.54 -8.98 1.18
CA PHE A 863 13.41 -10.41 1.45
C PHE A 863 14.74 -11.15 1.49
N TYR A 864 14.74 -12.33 2.11
CA TYR A 864 15.88 -13.24 2.15
C TYR A 864 15.87 -14.17 0.93
N THR A 865 16.89 -14.07 0.09
CA THR A 865 17.05 -14.88 -1.13
C THR A 865 17.49 -16.31 -0.77
N MET A 866 16.57 -17.18 -0.35
CA MET A 866 16.91 -18.56 0.01
C MET A 866 17.62 -19.26 -1.15
N GLY A 867 18.86 -19.73 -0.92
CA GLY A 867 19.70 -20.24 -2.00
C GLY A 867 19.14 -21.45 -2.76
N GLU A 868 18.21 -22.20 -2.17
CA GLU A 868 17.47 -23.28 -2.84
C GLU A 868 16.45 -22.80 -3.88
N TYR A 869 16.02 -21.54 -3.81
CA TYR A 869 15.09 -20.91 -4.75
C TYR A 869 15.80 -19.99 -5.75
N VAL A 870 17.14 -20.00 -5.78
CA VAL A 870 17.96 -19.21 -6.70
C VAL A 870 18.52 -20.12 -7.79
N THR A 871 18.26 -19.82 -9.06
CA THR A 871 18.74 -20.62 -10.20
C THR A 871 20.00 -20.03 -10.86
N ASN A 872 20.06 -18.71 -11.03
CA ASN A 872 21.16 -18.02 -11.70
C ASN A 872 21.93 -17.13 -10.70
N ASP A 873 22.52 -17.75 -9.67
CA ASP A 873 23.19 -17.00 -8.60
C ASP A 873 24.37 -16.16 -9.13
N THR A 874 24.19 -14.85 -9.16
CA THR A 874 25.22 -13.84 -9.47
C THR A 874 25.96 -13.35 -8.22
N GLY A 875 25.80 -14.05 -7.10
CA GLY A 875 26.32 -13.69 -5.78
C GLY A 875 25.27 -13.06 -4.88
N HIS A 876 23.98 -13.27 -5.15
CA HIS A 876 22.87 -12.77 -4.36
C HIS A 876 22.23 -13.83 -3.47
N ALA A 877 22.48 -15.12 -3.66
CA ALA A 877 21.91 -16.17 -2.82
C ALA A 877 22.32 -16.05 -1.34
N ASN A 878 21.37 -16.36 -0.45
CA ASN A 878 21.47 -16.30 1.01
C ASN A 878 21.83 -14.92 1.55
N LYS A 879 21.27 -13.87 0.94
CA LYS A 879 21.42 -12.47 1.32
C LYS A 879 20.06 -11.81 1.51
N LEU A 880 20.06 -10.65 2.16
CA LEU A 880 18.92 -9.74 2.11
C LEU A 880 18.98 -8.99 0.78
N MET A 881 17.91 -9.04 -0.02
CA MET A 881 17.80 -8.32 -1.31
C MET A 881 16.74 -7.22 -1.20
N SER A 882 17.04 -6.04 -1.73
CA SER A 882 16.08 -4.94 -1.89
C SER A 882 15.48 -4.96 -3.30
N LEU A 883 14.27 -5.47 -3.45
CA LEU A 883 13.65 -5.76 -4.75
C LEU A 883 13.25 -4.50 -5.52
N SER A 884 12.63 -3.52 -4.87
CA SER A 884 12.21 -2.28 -5.54
C SER A 884 13.34 -1.23 -5.62
N CYS A 885 14.50 -1.51 -5.02
CA CYS A 885 15.71 -0.70 -5.20
C CYS A 885 16.11 -0.65 -6.67
N TRP A 886 16.53 0.52 -7.15
CA TRP A 886 16.86 0.74 -8.55
C TRP A 886 18.10 -0.07 -8.98
N ASP A 887 19.04 -0.28 -8.05
CA ASP A 887 20.23 -1.12 -8.24
C ASP A 887 20.08 -2.58 -7.79
N LYS A 888 18.96 -2.95 -7.16
CA LYS A 888 18.69 -4.31 -6.63
C LYS A 888 19.79 -4.77 -5.67
N ASN A 889 20.13 -3.90 -4.71
CA ASN A 889 21.23 -4.14 -3.78
C ASN A 889 21.02 -5.42 -2.94
N THR A 890 22.13 -6.01 -2.51
CA THR A 890 22.12 -7.20 -1.64
C THR A 890 23.09 -7.09 -0.49
N TYR A 891 22.69 -7.57 0.69
CA TYR A 891 23.43 -7.39 1.94
C TYR A 891 23.70 -8.71 2.63
N LEU A 892 24.92 -8.81 3.19
CA LEU A 892 25.37 -9.94 3.99
C LEU A 892 26.17 -9.45 5.19
N SER A 893 25.83 -9.95 6.36
CA SER A 893 26.50 -9.57 7.61
C SER A 893 27.92 -10.11 7.70
N ASN A 894 28.76 -9.35 8.40
CA ASN A 894 30.14 -9.68 8.71
C ASN A 894 30.50 -9.13 10.11
N SER A 895 31.77 -9.23 10.51
CA SER A 895 32.22 -8.82 11.85
C SER A 895 32.10 -7.32 12.16
N THR A 896 31.87 -6.48 11.15
CA THR A 896 31.81 -5.01 11.29
C THR A 896 30.43 -4.46 10.93
N HIS A 897 29.70 -5.11 10.04
CA HIS A 897 28.38 -4.67 9.62
C HIS A 897 27.39 -5.82 9.68
N GLY A 898 26.32 -5.61 10.45
CA GLY A 898 25.10 -6.39 10.44
C GLY A 898 24.04 -5.77 9.55
N TYR A 899 23.06 -6.56 9.12
CA TYR A 899 21.94 -6.10 8.31
C TYR A 899 20.63 -6.72 8.78
N ALA A 900 19.57 -5.92 8.76
CA ALA A 900 18.24 -6.32 9.17
C ALA A 900 17.18 -5.65 8.29
N ALA A 901 15.99 -6.23 8.27
CA ALA A 901 14.82 -5.67 7.61
C ALA A 901 13.71 -5.43 8.65
N VAL A 902 12.96 -4.35 8.43
CA VAL A 902 11.65 -4.12 9.03
C VAL A 902 10.66 -4.03 7.88
N SER A 903 9.69 -4.91 7.87
CA SER A 903 8.80 -5.12 6.73
C SER A 903 7.35 -5.22 7.20
N VAL A 904 6.42 -4.78 6.36
CA VAL A 904 5.00 -5.07 6.54
C VAL A 904 4.37 -5.49 5.24
N TYR A 905 3.42 -6.42 5.33
CA TYR A 905 2.55 -6.78 4.23
C TYR A 905 1.18 -7.17 4.77
N LYS A 906 0.12 -6.75 4.06
CA LYS A 906 -1.26 -7.20 4.30
C LYS A 906 -1.64 -8.18 3.20
N ASP A 907 -1.67 -9.43 3.58
CA ASP A 907 -2.00 -10.56 2.70
C ASP A 907 -3.48 -10.56 2.30
N ILE A 908 -3.82 -11.26 1.23
CA ILE A 908 -5.14 -11.23 0.60
C ILE A 908 -6.23 -11.90 1.46
N ASN A 909 -5.85 -12.75 2.42
CA ASN A 909 -6.77 -13.22 3.49
C ASN A 909 -7.05 -12.15 4.58
N GLY A 910 -6.48 -10.96 4.47
CA GLY A 910 -6.59 -9.85 5.41
C GLY A 910 -5.61 -9.88 6.58
N THR A 911 -4.72 -10.87 6.67
CA THR A 911 -3.70 -10.95 7.72
C THR A 911 -2.62 -9.90 7.50
N ILE A 912 -2.26 -9.18 8.56
CA ILE A 912 -1.14 -8.23 8.51
C ILE A 912 0.06 -8.85 9.19
N GLY A 913 1.17 -9.01 8.46
CA GLY A 913 2.46 -9.42 9.01
C GLY A 913 3.37 -8.22 9.15
N PHE A 914 3.71 -7.83 10.37
CA PHE A 914 4.77 -6.86 10.65
C PHE A 914 6.01 -7.60 11.18
N LEU A 915 7.12 -7.48 10.47
CA LEU A 915 8.28 -8.34 10.64
C LEU A 915 9.50 -7.50 11.03
N ILE A 916 10.23 -7.94 12.06
CA ILE A 916 11.57 -7.42 12.36
C ILE A 916 12.54 -8.60 12.42
N TRP A 917 13.52 -8.59 11.52
CA TRP A 917 14.48 -9.67 11.45
C TRP A 917 15.85 -9.24 10.91
N GLY A 918 16.90 -9.89 11.41
CA GLY A 918 18.27 -9.73 10.94
C GLY A 918 18.78 -10.96 10.17
N ILE A 919 19.88 -10.79 9.43
CA ILE A 919 20.58 -11.91 8.76
C ILE A 919 20.94 -13.00 9.78
N ASP A 920 21.27 -12.61 11.01
CA ASP A 920 21.39 -13.51 12.15
C ASP A 920 20.65 -12.99 13.40
N GLY A 921 20.73 -13.76 14.49
CA GLY A 921 20.08 -13.41 15.76
C GLY A 921 20.69 -12.19 16.46
N GLN A 922 21.97 -11.87 16.22
CA GLN A 922 22.59 -10.66 16.76
C GLN A 922 22.02 -9.42 16.06
N ASP A 923 21.92 -9.47 14.74
CA ASP A 923 21.33 -8.41 13.92
C ASP A 923 19.86 -8.19 14.31
N THR A 924 19.09 -9.28 14.48
CA THR A 924 17.68 -9.24 14.94
C THR A 924 17.55 -8.53 16.29
N TYR A 925 18.43 -8.84 17.25
CA TYR A 925 18.41 -8.23 18.58
C TYR A 925 18.65 -6.72 18.54
N TYR A 926 19.63 -6.27 17.77
CA TYR A 926 19.93 -4.83 17.71
C TYR A 926 18.94 -4.05 16.86
N ALA A 927 18.34 -4.67 15.84
CA ALA A 927 17.22 -4.09 15.10
C ALA A 927 15.98 -3.87 15.99
N THR A 928 15.59 -4.88 16.77
CA THR A 928 14.46 -4.77 17.72
C THR A 928 14.75 -3.81 18.87
N LYS A 929 16.00 -3.76 19.37
CA LYS A 929 16.42 -2.74 20.33
C LYS A 929 16.30 -1.33 19.75
N TRP A 930 16.79 -1.09 18.53
CA TRP A 930 16.63 0.18 17.82
C TRP A 930 15.15 0.55 17.66
N PHE A 931 14.30 -0.43 17.32
CA PHE A 931 12.87 -0.23 17.19
C PHE A 931 12.20 0.29 18.46
N TRP A 932 12.58 -0.26 19.63
CA TRP A 932 12.08 0.18 20.94
C TRP A 932 12.72 1.47 21.46
N GLY A 933 14.04 1.62 21.34
CA GLY A 933 14.74 2.72 21.99
C GLY A 933 16.15 2.94 21.47
N TYR A 934 16.44 4.18 21.10
CA TYR A 934 17.69 4.62 20.52
C TYR A 934 18.09 5.99 21.08
N SER A 935 18.96 5.99 22.10
CA SER A 935 19.34 7.18 22.88
C SER A 935 20.04 8.26 22.06
N ASP A 936 20.72 7.86 20.98
CA ASP A 936 21.52 8.77 20.16
C ASP A 936 20.65 9.64 19.24
N GLY A 937 19.36 9.30 19.11
CA GLY A 937 18.42 9.96 18.23
C GLY A 937 18.57 9.53 16.76
N ILE A 938 17.46 9.61 16.03
CA ILE A 938 17.35 9.27 14.61
C ILE A 938 16.76 10.50 13.91
N PRO A 939 17.49 11.16 13.01
CA PRO A 939 16.94 12.23 12.20
C PRO A 939 15.79 11.71 11.32
N THR A 940 14.63 12.38 11.35
CA THR A 940 13.46 12.02 10.54
C THR A 940 13.36 12.89 9.29
N GLU A 941 12.54 12.45 8.34
CA GLU A 941 12.34 13.15 7.06
C GLU A 941 11.63 14.49 7.22
N ILE A 942 10.82 14.63 8.27
CA ILE A 942 10.11 15.87 8.63
C ILE A 942 10.98 16.82 9.48
N GLY A 943 12.28 16.55 9.62
CA GLY A 943 13.22 17.42 10.33
C GLY A 943 13.13 17.34 11.86
N THR A 944 12.52 16.28 12.40
CA THR A 944 12.47 16.00 13.84
C THR A 944 13.51 14.94 14.23
N THR A 945 13.68 14.71 15.53
CA THR A 945 14.52 13.61 16.04
C THR A 945 13.61 12.59 16.72
N ALA A 946 13.60 11.37 16.19
CA ALA A 946 12.99 10.21 16.84
C ALA A 946 13.99 9.55 17.80
N TYR A 947 13.50 8.96 18.90
CA TYR A 947 14.33 8.25 19.88
C TYR A 947 14.05 6.75 19.93
N SER A 948 13.37 6.24 18.92
CA SER A 948 13.04 4.83 18.72
C SER A 948 12.69 4.62 17.25
N GLY A 949 12.90 3.41 16.72
CA GLY A 949 12.51 3.07 15.35
C GLY A 949 11.00 3.23 15.15
N ILE A 950 10.16 2.87 16.13
CA ILE A 950 8.71 3.05 16.03
C ILE A 950 8.29 4.54 15.93
N GLN A 951 9.03 5.47 16.56
CA GLN A 951 8.85 6.91 16.35
C GLN A 951 9.35 7.37 14.99
N TYR A 952 10.43 6.78 14.50
CA TYR A 952 10.94 7.06 13.16
C TYR A 952 9.91 6.65 12.09
N LEU A 953 9.27 5.48 12.22
CA LEU A 953 8.28 5.01 11.24
C LEU A 953 7.05 5.94 11.13
N GLN A 954 6.64 6.60 12.21
CA GLN A 954 5.53 7.57 12.20
C GLN A 954 5.82 8.83 11.36
N ALA A 955 7.10 9.14 11.21
CA ALA A 955 7.59 10.30 10.47
C ALA A 955 8.04 9.92 9.04
N MET A 956 7.86 8.66 8.64
CA MET A 956 8.11 8.23 7.27
C MET A 956 6.98 8.66 6.35
N ASN A 957 7.32 8.83 5.09
CA ASN A 957 6.33 9.06 4.05
C ASN A 957 5.55 7.78 3.72
N GLU A 958 4.35 7.97 3.18
CA GLU A 958 3.44 6.88 2.80
C GLU A 958 4.05 6.02 1.67
N GLY A 959 3.74 4.73 1.68
CA GLY A 959 4.10 3.75 0.67
C GLY A 959 5.40 2.99 0.91
N ILE A 960 6.07 3.24 2.03
CA ILE A 960 7.25 2.47 2.44
C ILE A 960 6.77 1.21 3.16
N THR A 961 6.83 0.06 2.48
CA THR A 961 6.49 -1.26 3.03
C THR A 961 7.67 -1.93 3.73
N ASP A 962 8.90 -1.58 3.34
CA ASP A 962 10.10 -2.20 3.87
C ASP A 962 11.23 -1.19 4.06
N ILE A 963 12.01 -1.38 5.12
CA ILE A 963 13.29 -0.69 5.32
C ILE A 963 14.42 -1.68 5.56
N VAL A 964 15.61 -1.35 5.06
CA VAL A 964 16.84 -2.08 5.39
C VAL A 964 17.66 -1.27 6.38
N LEU A 965 18.04 -1.91 7.47
CA LEU A 965 18.91 -1.39 8.52
C LEU A 965 20.32 -1.90 8.31
N ARG A 966 21.31 -1.01 8.45
CA ARG A 966 22.72 -1.35 8.65
C ARG A 966 23.09 -1.14 10.10
N ILE A 967 23.69 -2.15 10.70
CA ILE A 967 24.13 -2.15 12.10
C ILE A 967 25.66 -2.14 12.10
N HIS A 968 26.27 -1.06 12.59
CA HIS A 968 27.73 -0.94 12.63
C HIS A 968 28.26 -1.43 13.99
N TYR A 969 28.95 -2.58 13.96
CA TYR A 969 29.68 -3.13 15.10
C TYR A 969 31.10 -2.56 15.11
N ASP A 970 31.29 -1.40 15.74
CA ASP A 970 32.63 -0.80 15.90
C ASP A 970 33.56 -1.83 16.56
N PRO A 971 34.69 -2.22 15.93
CA PRO A 971 35.63 -3.15 16.54
C PRO A 971 36.16 -2.71 17.91
N ALA A 972 36.12 -1.42 18.24
CA ALA A 972 36.48 -0.88 19.54
C ALA A 972 35.37 -1.00 20.60
N ASP A 973 34.10 -1.01 20.18
CA ASP A 973 32.93 -1.15 21.06
C ASP A 973 31.77 -1.92 20.40
N PRO A 974 31.95 -3.23 20.11
CA PRO A 974 30.98 -3.99 19.33
C PRO A 974 29.68 -4.31 20.09
N ILE A 975 29.61 -4.00 21.40
CA ILE A 975 28.42 -4.24 22.24
C ILE A 975 27.46 -3.05 22.26
N HIS A 976 27.89 -1.87 21.79
CA HIS A 976 27.07 -0.67 21.60
C HIS A 976 27.07 -0.24 20.12
N PRO A 977 26.49 -1.04 19.22
CA PRO A 977 26.48 -0.71 17.80
C PRO A 977 25.58 0.49 17.50
N THR A 978 25.89 1.18 16.40
CA THR A 978 25.02 2.21 15.82
C THR A 978 24.18 1.62 14.69
N VAL A 979 23.00 2.16 14.46
CA VAL A 979 22.04 1.66 13.47
C VAL A 979 21.65 2.80 12.53
N SER A 980 21.67 2.53 11.23
CA SER A 980 21.26 3.48 10.18
C SER A 980 20.30 2.81 9.19
N VAL A 981 19.22 3.50 8.82
CA VAL A 981 18.37 3.11 7.69
C VAL A 981 19.15 3.38 6.40
N ILE A 982 19.30 2.36 5.56
CA ILE A 982 20.04 2.45 4.29
C ILE A 982 19.15 2.25 3.07
N GLU A 983 17.98 1.63 3.23
CA GLU A 983 17.00 1.47 2.14
C GLU A 983 15.60 1.76 2.69
N LYS A 984 14.76 2.35 1.85
CA LYS A 984 13.33 2.55 2.09
C LYS A 984 12.61 2.18 0.80
N LEU A 985 11.83 1.12 0.85
CA LEU A 985 11.29 0.42 -0.30
C LEU A 985 9.77 0.46 -0.23
N GLY A 986 9.14 0.84 -1.33
CA GLY A 986 7.73 0.55 -1.58
C GLY A 986 7.58 -0.59 -2.58
N THR A 987 6.33 -0.94 -2.89
CA THR A 987 5.97 -2.05 -3.79
C THR A 987 6.49 -1.90 -5.22
N ILE A 988 6.74 -0.69 -5.72
CA ILE A 988 7.16 -0.47 -7.11
C ILE A 988 8.44 0.37 -7.27
N SER A 989 8.85 1.11 -6.24
CA SER A 989 10.05 1.98 -6.25
C SER A 989 10.62 2.19 -4.85
N GLU A 990 11.81 2.76 -4.76
CA GLU A 990 12.50 3.12 -3.51
C GLU A 990 12.52 4.64 -3.28
N LYS A 991 12.83 5.07 -2.04
CA LYS A 991 12.90 6.48 -1.67
C LYS A 991 14.01 6.85 -0.65
N PRO A 992 14.93 7.78 -0.98
CA PRO A 992 15.17 8.32 -2.30
C PRO A 992 15.77 7.26 -3.22
N GLN A 993 15.69 7.48 -4.53
CA GLN A 993 16.40 6.69 -5.52
C GLN A 993 17.91 6.68 -5.21
N HIS A 994 18.53 5.50 -5.11
CA HIS A 994 19.98 5.36 -4.83
C HIS A 994 20.88 5.63 -6.04
N ASP A 995 20.29 5.70 -7.24
CA ASP A 995 20.98 5.69 -8.51
C ASP A 995 21.00 7.09 -9.18
N CYS A 996 21.66 8.02 -8.50
CA CYS A 996 22.30 9.20 -9.07
C CYS A 996 23.60 9.37 -8.26
N PRO A 997 24.75 9.77 -8.84
CA PRO A 997 25.95 10.05 -8.06
C PRO A 997 25.66 11.24 -7.13
N ALA A 998 25.07 10.95 -5.98
CA ALA A 998 24.99 11.87 -4.87
C ALA A 998 26.45 12.05 -4.40
N PRO A 999 27.02 13.27 -4.45
CA PRO A 999 28.41 13.52 -4.09
C PRO A 999 28.74 13.28 -2.61
N ASP A 1000 27.81 12.76 -1.81
CA ASP A 1000 27.77 12.92 -0.36
C ASP A 1000 27.71 11.61 0.45
N LEU A 1001 27.99 10.46 -0.15
CA LEU A 1001 28.33 9.22 0.59
C LEU A 1001 29.85 8.97 0.66
N THR A 1002 30.60 9.99 1.07
CA THR A 1002 31.97 9.85 1.62
C THR A 1002 32.01 10.11 3.11
#